data_AF-A0A377FLS6-F1
#
_entry.id   AF-A0A377FLS6-F1
#
_cell.length_a   1.000
_cell.length_b   1.000
_cell.length_c   1.000
_cell.angle_alpha   90.00
_cell.angle_beta   90.00
_cell.angle_gamma   90.00
#
_symmetry.space_group_name_H-M   'P 1'
#
loop_
_entity.id
_entity.type
_entity.pdbx_description
1 polymer ?
#
loop_
_entity_poly.entity_id
_entity_poly.type
_entity_poly.pdbx_seq_one_letter_code
_entity_poly.pdbx_strand_id
1 'polypeptide(L)'
;MNQIRQKTDDILVTALVLSVFFGASISFGFRLAGIVVTLFRVAIPLLLCVFFFRAYRDKSLDFRSMEKSLIVLLALWFIYSIFLMAYRGMIADKDAIRELLQMTLQFFIVLCILIAVKTEGMEEKVFLICKISIIALTVLGMFEIVSGVHLPTSGYYNASVIANSSNGIPRVATGIFFNENDYCACLALFSPLFFPEVGKKLHVNTLRVLELSLMEFILLKDDAIICLFGIFVGLVLYSIVATVKYRWVIAGAVYAFVLEKLIMSFSLKRVAGKGLGSEVAEQFSGVSTQTGSAYVRMNTYITEFTHAISEGKGMGFGPYGVNKFLAPFNHSYVLNNPHSLWLELLANYGIVIFIFFVTICILSLGVLITCGDKNDRIRTVLIPMDIIFVIVGFASSNYIGIAYWWMLIALSVAYASKLLIGGAVKKTIKKRYIAATVVFLICLIGLAYALMTSGYIKYKFQEPLKPVFETKTEYKLSRITGKEVSRVEISLDGKRVKSFDVKGRKFAYDMELGKLKEGWHYYRYDYYDADGKESGHEGYLVNRFKDQTSILMPEEHVVNARYFNRSVNVSTQDFYFDKKKAESRYSATGAYWMPDEMTDKNVDQRVKLDKDGIPKILVGENEFDYDVDLVTSYALMWYTQSLENKNAAKEKFISCSKWLAKHQKSDGSIPMLLGRRYREETFNGGWVSAKVQGKALSVFSRAYEMTGDKLYLDAGNRALAYLQDKCLRTYDKDNDKPSELLEYLSKDGPFSYFEDVSGNEAHYRLDTQLYVLIGLYDWTQIESKDGSGGAAIESFDNEIKMLKKTLPLYDLNGYLTGDLMHLSDQHIVALDADDKFVKSIVMLRAVSQISGDEKIKAFYDRYSSFMSDDFYRQNKELLNR
;
A
#
# COMPACT_ATOMS: atom_id res chain seq x y z
N MET A 1 -33.80 -23.74 39.70
CA MET A 1 -33.62 -22.34 39.25
C MET A 1 -32.17 -21.96 38.94
N ASN A 2 -31.16 -22.33 39.77
CA ASN A 2 -29.76 -21.95 39.53
C ASN A 2 -29.12 -22.55 38.25
N GLN A 3 -29.39 -23.82 37.91
CA GLN A 3 -28.82 -24.44 36.70
C GLN A 3 -29.36 -23.84 35.38
N ILE A 4 -30.66 -23.53 35.31
CA ILE A 4 -31.26 -22.90 34.12
C ILE A 4 -30.67 -21.50 33.91
N ARG A 5 -30.51 -20.74 35.00
CA ARG A 5 -29.94 -19.39 34.97
C ARG A 5 -28.48 -19.39 34.48
N GLN A 6 -27.66 -20.27 35.04
CA GLN A 6 -26.26 -20.45 34.63
C GLN A 6 -26.15 -20.86 33.15
N LYS A 7 -27.04 -21.75 32.68
CA LYS A 7 -27.11 -22.14 31.26
C LYS A 7 -27.44 -20.96 30.35
N THR A 8 -28.32 -20.06 30.76
CA THR A 8 -28.64 -18.85 29.99
C THR A 8 -27.46 -17.86 29.96
N ASP A 9 -26.74 -17.69 31.07
CA ASP A 9 -25.54 -16.84 31.13
C ASP A 9 -24.43 -17.37 30.22
N ASP A 10 -24.22 -18.69 30.24
CA ASP A 10 -23.30 -19.37 29.32
C ASP A 10 -23.65 -19.11 27.85
N ILE A 11 -24.93 -19.15 27.47
CA ILE A 11 -25.38 -18.89 26.10
C ILE A 11 -25.10 -17.43 25.72
N LEU A 12 -25.42 -16.47 26.59
CA LEU A 12 -25.23 -15.05 26.30
C LEU A 12 -23.75 -14.68 26.15
N VAL A 13 -22.89 -15.18 27.04
CA VAL A 13 -21.43 -14.96 26.95
C VAL A 13 -20.87 -15.62 25.69
N THR A 14 -21.34 -16.83 25.36
CA THR A 14 -20.91 -17.51 24.12
C THR A 14 -21.31 -16.72 22.88
N ALA A 15 -22.57 -16.25 22.81
CA ALA A 15 -23.06 -15.43 21.71
C ALA A 15 -22.28 -14.12 21.59
N LEU A 16 -21.94 -13.48 22.72
CA LEU A 16 -21.12 -12.26 22.75
C LEU A 16 -19.73 -12.52 22.17
N VAL A 17 -18.97 -13.47 22.73
CA VAL A 17 -17.59 -13.74 22.29
C VAL A 17 -17.55 -14.17 20.82
N LEU A 18 -18.45 -15.05 20.38
CA LEU A 18 -18.52 -15.45 18.97
C LEU A 18 -18.90 -14.30 18.04
N SER A 19 -19.78 -13.38 18.48
CA SER A 19 -20.10 -12.18 17.71
C SER A 19 -18.89 -11.25 17.60
N VAL A 20 -18.07 -11.13 18.65
CA VAL A 20 -16.85 -10.30 18.65
C VAL A 20 -15.80 -10.84 17.67
N PHE A 21 -15.57 -12.15 17.64
CA PHE A 21 -14.62 -12.76 16.70
C PHE A 21 -15.22 -12.81 15.28
N PHE A 22 -16.35 -13.49 15.10
CA PHE A 22 -16.85 -13.88 13.77
C PHE A 22 -18.00 -13.01 13.25
N GLY A 23 -18.61 -12.16 14.08
CA GLY A 23 -19.80 -11.42 13.68
C GLY A 23 -19.55 -10.41 12.55
N ALA A 24 -18.32 -9.88 12.43
CA ALA A 24 -17.99 -8.92 11.39
C ALA A 24 -17.83 -9.57 10.01
N SER A 25 -17.42 -10.85 9.95
CA SER A 25 -17.28 -11.60 8.70
C SER A 25 -18.60 -12.14 8.15
N ILE A 26 -19.65 -12.17 8.97
CA ILE A 26 -20.98 -12.64 8.58
C ILE A 26 -21.83 -11.44 8.11
N SER A 27 -21.95 -11.26 6.80
CA SER A 27 -22.80 -10.24 6.17
C SER A 27 -24.21 -10.77 5.89
N PHE A 28 -25.23 -9.93 6.06
CA PHE A 28 -26.61 -10.23 5.66
C PHE A 28 -26.91 -9.86 4.19
N GLY A 29 -25.93 -9.37 3.43
CA GLY A 29 -26.06 -9.14 1.98
C GLY A 29 -26.75 -7.83 1.56
N PHE A 30 -27.11 -6.95 2.50
CA PHE A 30 -27.71 -5.63 2.19
C PHE A 30 -27.00 -4.48 2.93
N ARG A 31 -27.19 -3.25 2.43
CA ARG A 31 -26.62 -2.02 3.00
C ARG A 31 -27.73 -1.12 3.52
N LEU A 32 -27.50 -0.49 4.68
CA LEU A 32 -28.35 0.56 5.25
C LEU A 32 -27.54 1.85 5.34
N ALA A 33 -28.01 2.94 4.72
CA ALA A 33 -27.29 4.22 4.65
C ALA A 33 -25.82 4.08 4.16
N GLY A 34 -25.59 3.18 3.18
CA GLY A 34 -24.25 2.91 2.64
C GLY A 34 -23.37 1.95 3.47
N ILE A 35 -23.84 1.52 4.65
CA ILE A 35 -23.11 0.64 5.56
C ILE A 35 -23.64 -0.80 5.44
N VAL A 36 -22.74 -1.78 5.21
CA VAL A 36 -23.09 -3.22 5.13
C VAL A 36 -23.64 -3.71 6.47
N VAL A 37 -24.79 -4.36 6.51
CA VAL A 37 -25.32 -4.92 7.75
C VAL A 37 -24.67 -6.28 8.02
N THR A 38 -23.99 -6.40 9.16
CA THR A 38 -23.30 -7.63 9.60
C THR A 38 -23.91 -8.17 10.89
N LEU A 39 -23.67 -9.45 11.20
CA LEU A 39 -24.11 -10.05 12.46
C LEU A 39 -23.60 -9.24 13.65
N PHE A 40 -22.35 -8.75 13.61
CA PHE A 40 -21.77 -7.90 14.65
C PHE A 40 -22.60 -6.63 14.91
N ARG A 41 -23.01 -5.92 13.85
CA ARG A 41 -23.76 -4.66 13.97
C ARG A 41 -25.17 -4.83 14.53
N VAL A 42 -25.74 -6.03 14.43
CA VAL A 42 -27.09 -6.37 14.93
C VAL A 42 -27.02 -7.03 16.31
N ALA A 43 -26.14 -8.01 16.49
CA ALA A 43 -26.06 -8.81 17.70
C ALA A 43 -25.55 -8.01 18.90
N ILE A 44 -24.55 -7.15 18.74
CA ILE A 44 -23.94 -6.44 19.87
C ILE A 44 -24.92 -5.50 20.58
N PRO A 45 -25.69 -4.63 19.89
CA PRO A 45 -26.72 -3.82 20.54
C PRO A 45 -27.80 -4.65 21.25
N LEU A 46 -28.27 -5.73 20.61
CA LEU A 46 -29.28 -6.62 21.19
C LEU A 46 -28.76 -7.31 22.47
N LEU A 47 -27.54 -7.82 22.43
CA LEU A 47 -26.88 -8.44 23.57
C LEU A 47 -26.72 -7.44 24.72
N LEU A 48 -26.34 -6.19 24.43
CA LEU A 48 -26.26 -5.14 25.45
C LEU A 48 -27.61 -4.93 26.15
N CYS A 49 -28.70 -4.81 25.39
CA CYS A 49 -30.05 -4.69 25.95
C CYS A 49 -30.39 -5.86 26.87
N VAL A 50 -30.06 -7.10 26.46
CA VAL A 50 -30.31 -8.31 27.26
C VAL A 50 -29.46 -8.34 28.54
N PHE A 51 -28.15 -8.08 28.44
CA PHE A 51 -27.26 -8.00 29.60
C PHE A 51 -27.72 -6.93 30.58
N PHE A 52 -28.09 -5.75 30.08
CA PHE A 52 -28.57 -4.64 30.91
C PHE A 52 -29.90 -4.97 31.59
N PHE A 53 -30.88 -5.50 30.85
CA PHE A 53 -32.18 -5.90 31.40
C PHE A 53 -32.02 -6.95 32.52
N ARG A 54 -31.15 -7.94 32.30
CA ARG A 54 -30.87 -8.96 33.33
C ARG A 54 -30.18 -8.36 34.54
N ALA A 55 -29.15 -7.54 34.35
CA ALA A 55 -28.45 -6.89 35.45
C ALA A 55 -29.36 -5.95 36.25
N TYR A 56 -30.28 -5.26 35.58
CA TYR A 56 -31.31 -4.44 36.23
C TYR A 56 -32.24 -5.30 37.09
N ARG A 57 -32.82 -6.36 36.52
CA ARG A 57 -33.70 -7.29 37.23
C ARG A 57 -33.02 -7.94 38.43
N ASP A 58 -31.75 -8.30 38.26
CA ASP A 58 -30.96 -8.99 39.27
C ASP A 58 -30.29 -8.01 40.26
N LYS A 59 -30.55 -6.69 40.15
CA LYS A 59 -29.99 -5.60 40.97
C LYS A 59 -28.46 -5.61 41.04
N SER A 60 -27.79 -6.03 39.96
CA SER A 60 -26.33 -6.14 39.85
C SER A 60 -25.67 -5.00 39.04
N LEU A 61 -26.43 -3.95 38.70
CA LEU A 61 -25.95 -2.73 38.04
C LEU A 61 -25.17 -1.78 38.98
N ASP A 62 -24.38 -2.30 39.91
CA ASP A 62 -23.48 -1.50 40.74
C ASP A 62 -22.04 -1.60 40.20
N PHE A 63 -21.54 -0.53 39.58
CA PHE A 63 -20.18 -0.45 39.06
C PHE A 63 -19.26 0.24 40.05
N ARG A 64 -18.18 -0.43 40.45
CA ARG A 64 -17.31 0.02 41.54
C ARG A 64 -15.85 0.08 41.11
N SER A 65 -15.08 0.92 41.80
CA SER A 65 -13.64 1.07 41.58
C SER A 65 -13.29 1.43 40.13
N MET A 66 -12.54 0.58 39.41
CA MET A 66 -12.00 0.84 38.09
C MET A 66 -13.03 0.75 36.96
N GLU A 67 -14.06 -0.08 37.13
CA GLU A 67 -15.19 -0.19 36.18
C GLU A 67 -15.85 1.17 35.98
N LYS A 68 -16.06 1.92 37.06
CA LYS A 68 -16.64 3.27 37.01
C LYS A 68 -15.75 4.22 36.23
N SER A 69 -14.44 4.17 36.44
CA SER A 69 -13.47 5.00 35.70
C SER A 69 -13.49 4.68 34.20
N LEU A 70 -13.56 3.39 33.83
CA LEU A 70 -13.66 2.98 32.44
C LEU A 70 -14.96 3.48 31.80
N ILE A 71 -16.12 3.31 32.46
CA ILE A 71 -17.42 3.80 31.93
C ILE A 71 -17.39 5.32 31.74
N VAL A 72 -16.83 6.06 32.69
CA VAL A 72 -16.65 7.53 32.57
C VAL A 72 -15.77 7.88 31.37
N LEU A 73 -14.65 7.16 31.17
CA LEU A 73 -13.81 7.35 30.00
C LEU A 73 -14.59 7.09 28.71
N LEU A 74 -15.34 5.99 28.59
CA LEU A 74 -16.11 5.69 27.37
C LEU A 74 -17.13 6.80 27.05
N ALA A 75 -17.84 7.30 28.07
CA ALA A 75 -18.79 8.39 27.89
C ALA A 75 -18.11 9.69 27.47
N LEU A 76 -17.01 10.07 28.14
CA LEU A 76 -16.24 11.26 27.78
C LEU A 76 -15.64 11.15 26.38
N TRP A 77 -15.11 9.99 26.01
CA TRP A 77 -14.53 9.75 24.70
C TRP A 77 -15.58 9.85 23.60
N PHE A 78 -16.78 9.28 23.79
CA PHE A 78 -17.89 9.42 22.84
C PHE A 78 -18.30 10.89 22.65
N ILE A 79 -18.53 11.61 23.75
CA ILE A 79 -18.91 13.04 23.70
C ILE A 79 -17.80 13.88 23.05
N TYR A 80 -16.54 13.61 23.40
CA TYR A 80 -15.39 14.30 22.86
C TYR A 80 -15.22 14.04 21.36
N SER A 81 -15.52 12.84 20.89
CA SER A 81 -15.48 12.50 19.46
C SER A 81 -16.51 13.29 18.66
N ILE A 82 -17.74 13.43 19.16
CA ILE A 82 -18.77 14.28 18.54
C ILE A 82 -18.32 15.74 18.54
N PHE A 83 -17.77 16.22 19.66
CA PHE A 83 -17.21 17.57 19.74
C PHE A 83 -16.09 17.78 18.71
N LEU A 84 -15.14 16.85 18.58
CA LEU A 84 -14.05 16.95 17.59
C LEU A 84 -14.59 16.94 16.16
N MET A 85 -15.57 16.09 15.85
CA MET A 85 -16.21 16.09 14.53
C MET A 85 -16.87 17.45 14.23
N ALA A 86 -17.55 18.05 15.21
CA ALA A 86 -18.12 19.39 15.06
C ALA A 86 -17.05 20.46 14.87
N TYR A 87 -16.04 20.46 15.73
CA TYR A 87 -14.95 21.43 15.74
C TYR A 87 -14.11 21.38 14.45
N ARG A 88 -13.95 20.20 13.85
CA ARG A 88 -13.18 19.95 12.63
C ARG A 88 -14.03 19.96 11.34
N GLY A 89 -15.34 20.22 11.45
CA GLY A 89 -16.24 20.23 10.28
C GLY A 89 -16.49 18.86 9.64
N MET A 90 -16.35 17.77 10.38
CA MET A 90 -16.47 16.38 9.91
C MET A 90 -17.81 15.70 10.24
N ILE A 91 -18.84 16.46 10.69
CA ILE A 91 -20.14 15.89 11.09
C ILE A 91 -20.83 15.12 9.95
N ALA A 92 -20.70 15.59 8.70
CA ALA A 92 -21.32 14.97 7.53
C ALA A 92 -20.41 13.94 6.83
N ASP A 93 -19.22 13.68 7.37
CA ASP A 93 -18.25 12.82 6.73
C ASP A 93 -18.56 11.33 6.95
N LYS A 94 -18.61 10.56 5.86
CA LYS A 94 -19.04 9.15 5.90
C LYS A 94 -18.07 8.27 6.68
N ASP A 95 -16.76 8.49 6.54
CA ASP A 95 -15.76 7.65 7.19
C ASP A 95 -15.63 7.97 8.67
N ALA A 96 -15.70 9.27 9.04
CA ALA A 96 -15.76 9.68 10.43
C ALA A 96 -17.02 9.13 11.15
N ILE A 97 -18.19 9.15 10.50
CA ILE A 97 -19.42 8.53 11.03
C ILE A 97 -19.25 7.02 11.19
N ARG A 98 -18.64 6.35 10.21
CA ARG A 98 -18.39 4.90 10.24
C ARG A 98 -17.48 4.52 11.40
N GLU A 99 -16.41 5.28 11.64
CA GLU A 99 -15.51 5.05 12.77
C GLU A 99 -16.22 5.30 14.11
N LEU A 100 -16.99 6.40 14.23
CA LEU A 100 -17.77 6.67 15.44
C LEU A 100 -18.77 5.55 15.75
N LEU A 101 -19.46 5.02 14.73
CA LEU A 101 -20.38 3.89 14.89
C LEU A 101 -19.65 2.62 15.35
N GLN A 102 -18.50 2.32 14.73
CA GLN A 102 -17.68 1.16 15.10
C GLN A 102 -17.20 1.26 16.54
N MET A 103 -16.69 2.43 16.95
CA MET A 103 -16.27 2.73 18.32
C MET A 103 -17.43 2.56 19.32
N THR A 104 -18.63 3.01 18.96
CA THR A 104 -19.83 2.85 19.80
C THR A 104 -20.17 1.38 20.05
N LEU A 105 -20.12 0.55 19.01
CA LEU A 105 -20.32 -0.89 19.13
C LEU A 105 -19.26 -1.56 20.01
N GLN A 106 -18.02 -1.08 19.94
CA GLN A 106 -16.94 -1.57 20.79
C GLN A 106 -17.15 -1.21 22.26
N PHE A 107 -17.66 -0.01 22.55
CA PHE A 107 -18.03 0.39 23.91
C PHE A 107 -19.16 -0.50 24.46
N PHE A 108 -20.09 -0.93 23.61
CA PHE A 108 -21.13 -1.89 24.02
C PHE A 108 -20.56 -3.25 24.41
N ILE A 109 -19.52 -3.74 23.72
CA ILE A 109 -18.81 -4.97 24.11
C ILE A 109 -18.21 -4.81 25.51
N VAL A 110 -17.53 -3.68 25.76
CA VAL A 110 -16.94 -3.38 27.07
C VAL A 110 -18.02 -3.45 28.16
N LEU A 111 -19.15 -2.78 27.96
CA LEU A 111 -20.27 -2.81 28.92
C LEU A 111 -20.83 -4.22 29.13
N CYS A 112 -20.97 -5.02 28.08
CA CYS A 112 -21.44 -6.40 28.19
C CYS A 112 -20.47 -7.26 29.04
N ILE A 113 -19.15 -7.15 28.81
CA ILE A 113 -18.14 -7.90 29.56
C ILE A 113 -18.09 -7.46 31.02
N LEU A 114 -18.15 -6.14 31.29
CA LEU A 114 -18.21 -5.62 32.67
C LEU A 114 -19.42 -6.15 33.44
N ILE A 115 -20.55 -6.35 32.77
CA ILE A 115 -21.75 -6.95 33.39
C ILE A 115 -21.58 -8.46 33.55
N ALA A 116 -21.05 -9.16 32.54
CA ALA A 116 -20.90 -10.61 32.55
C ALA A 116 -20.00 -11.11 33.69
N VAL A 117 -18.84 -10.47 33.90
CA VAL A 117 -17.83 -10.85 34.91
C VAL A 117 -18.33 -10.70 36.36
N LYS A 118 -19.44 -9.99 36.59
CA LYS A 118 -20.08 -9.94 37.92
C LYS A 118 -20.71 -11.27 38.33
N THR A 119 -21.01 -12.13 37.36
CA THR A 119 -21.55 -13.47 37.61
C THR A 119 -20.39 -14.45 37.75
N GLU A 120 -20.41 -15.24 38.82
CA GLU A 120 -19.34 -16.19 39.13
C GLU A 120 -19.11 -17.21 38.00
N GLY A 121 -17.84 -17.37 37.60
CA GLY A 121 -17.41 -18.33 36.57
C GLY A 121 -17.52 -17.81 35.14
N MET A 122 -18.09 -16.63 34.91
CA MET A 122 -18.21 -16.08 33.54
C MET A 122 -16.88 -15.67 32.94
N GLU A 123 -15.90 -15.25 33.74
CA GLU A 123 -14.54 -14.97 33.28
C GLU A 123 -13.85 -16.21 32.68
N GLU A 124 -14.03 -17.38 33.32
CA GLU A 124 -13.51 -18.65 32.79
C GLU A 124 -14.24 -19.07 31.53
N LYS A 125 -15.56 -18.80 31.45
CA LYS A 125 -16.35 -19.05 30.25
C LYS A 125 -15.88 -18.20 29.08
N VAL A 126 -15.62 -16.90 29.28
CA VAL A 126 -15.05 -16.01 28.25
C VAL A 126 -13.73 -16.59 27.75
N PHE A 127 -12.82 -16.99 28.64
CA PHE A 127 -11.56 -17.63 28.26
C PHE A 127 -11.74 -18.93 27.50
N LEU A 128 -12.69 -19.78 27.90
CA LEU A 128 -12.98 -21.01 27.20
C LEU A 128 -13.43 -20.76 25.75
N ILE A 129 -14.36 -19.82 25.56
CA ILE A 129 -14.85 -19.50 24.21
C ILE A 129 -13.75 -18.82 23.39
N CYS A 130 -12.92 -17.95 23.98
CA CYS A 130 -11.75 -17.40 23.29
C CYS A 130 -10.78 -18.49 22.83
N LYS A 131 -10.50 -19.51 23.67
CA LYS A 131 -9.65 -20.66 23.28
C LYS A 131 -10.24 -21.39 22.07
N ILE A 132 -11.54 -21.66 22.08
CA ILE A 132 -12.23 -22.33 20.97
C ILE A 132 -12.14 -21.47 19.70
N SER A 133 -12.37 -20.16 19.80
CA SER A 133 -12.26 -19.23 18.68
C SER A 133 -10.84 -19.22 18.09
N ILE A 134 -9.80 -19.18 18.93
CA ILE A 134 -8.41 -19.19 18.47
C ILE A 134 -8.06 -20.52 17.80
N ILE A 135 -8.43 -21.67 18.36
CA ILE A 135 -8.21 -22.96 17.71
C ILE A 135 -8.89 -22.99 16.33
N ALA A 136 -10.14 -22.52 16.23
CA ALA A 136 -10.85 -22.44 14.94
C ALA A 136 -10.12 -21.53 13.95
N LEU A 137 -9.60 -20.39 14.43
CA LEU A 137 -8.83 -19.46 13.62
C LEU A 137 -7.48 -20.05 13.19
N THR A 138 -6.76 -20.76 14.05
CA THR A 138 -5.51 -21.47 13.71
C THR A 138 -5.75 -22.54 12.65
N VAL A 139 -6.82 -23.34 12.80
CA VAL A 139 -7.22 -24.34 11.79
C VAL A 139 -7.53 -23.68 10.45
N LEU A 140 -8.25 -22.55 10.46
CA LEU A 140 -8.54 -21.79 9.25
C LEU A 140 -7.26 -21.24 8.61
N GLY A 141 -6.35 -20.64 9.38
CA GLY A 141 -5.09 -20.12 8.86
C GLY A 141 -4.18 -21.22 8.29
N MET A 142 -4.13 -22.38 8.94
CA MET A 142 -3.43 -23.56 8.38
C MET A 142 -4.10 -24.03 7.09
N PHE A 143 -5.42 -24.02 7.01
CA PHE A 143 -6.14 -24.33 5.78
C PHE A 143 -5.81 -23.33 4.67
N GLU A 144 -5.80 -22.02 4.95
CA GLU A 144 -5.42 -20.99 3.98
C GLU A 144 -3.97 -21.17 3.49
N ILE A 145 -3.01 -21.42 4.39
CA ILE A 145 -1.60 -21.66 4.01
C ILE A 145 -1.45 -22.91 3.14
N VAL A 146 -2.17 -24.00 3.47
CA VAL A 146 -2.07 -25.27 2.75
C VAL A 146 -2.80 -25.21 1.40
N SER A 147 -3.99 -24.64 1.36
CA SER A 147 -4.88 -24.64 0.19
C SER A 147 -4.71 -23.42 -0.72
N GLY A 148 -4.21 -22.31 -0.18
CA GLY A 148 -4.23 -20.99 -0.84
C GLY A 148 -5.63 -20.37 -0.95
N VAL A 149 -6.67 -20.99 -0.37
CA VAL A 149 -8.06 -20.52 -0.47
C VAL A 149 -8.40 -19.65 0.73
N HIS A 150 -8.69 -18.39 0.48
CA HIS A 150 -9.05 -17.41 1.51
C HIS A 150 -10.57 -17.18 1.61
N LEU A 151 -11.02 -16.64 2.75
CA LEU A 151 -12.42 -16.21 2.93
C LEU A 151 -12.72 -14.86 2.25
N PRO A 152 -13.99 -14.55 1.91
CA PRO A 152 -14.44 -13.27 1.32
C PRO A 152 -14.00 -11.98 2.02
N THR A 153 -13.63 -12.10 3.29
CA THR A 153 -13.14 -11.00 4.11
C THR A 153 -11.69 -10.64 3.85
N SER A 154 -10.91 -11.58 3.30
CA SER A 154 -9.48 -11.42 3.04
C SER A 154 -9.25 -10.52 1.82
N GLY A 155 -8.20 -9.70 1.88
CA GLY A 155 -7.66 -9.00 0.71
C GLY A 155 -7.24 -9.95 -0.42
N TYR A 156 -6.99 -11.22 -0.09
CA TYR A 156 -6.62 -12.27 -1.05
C TYR A 156 -7.79 -13.10 -1.57
N TYR A 157 -9.04 -12.82 -1.16
CA TYR A 157 -10.19 -13.56 -1.67
C TYR A 157 -10.37 -13.45 -3.19
N ASN A 158 -9.97 -12.31 -3.75
CA ASN A 158 -10.18 -12.01 -5.15
C ASN A 158 -9.05 -12.65 -5.99
N ALA A 159 -9.42 -13.56 -6.89
CA ALA A 159 -8.47 -14.25 -7.79
C ALA A 159 -7.60 -13.27 -8.61
N SER A 160 -8.10 -12.05 -8.88
CA SER A 160 -7.38 -10.97 -9.57
C SER A 160 -6.23 -10.33 -8.77
N VAL A 161 -6.19 -10.47 -7.43
CA VAL A 161 -5.08 -10.05 -6.56
C VAL A 161 -3.92 -11.05 -6.67
N ILE A 162 -4.30 -12.32 -6.66
CA ILE A 162 -3.46 -13.50 -6.73
C ILE A 162 -2.81 -13.66 -8.11
N ALA A 163 -3.55 -13.28 -9.15
CA ALA A 163 -3.19 -13.25 -10.57
C ALA A 163 -1.81 -12.71 -10.94
N ASN A 164 -1.43 -11.62 -10.29
CA ASN A 164 -0.34 -10.76 -10.74
C ASN A 164 0.79 -10.68 -9.70
N SER A 165 0.75 -11.58 -8.70
CA SER A 165 1.92 -11.91 -7.90
C SER A 165 2.84 -12.74 -8.78
N SER A 166 4.07 -12.28 -9.00
CA SER A 166 5.13 -13.06 -9.67
C SER A 166 5.46 -14.39 -8.95
N ASN A 167 4.80 -14.69 -7.83
CA ASN A 167 5.08 -15.78 -6.92
C ASN A 167 3.97 -16.85 -6.76
N GLY A 168 2.82 -16.73 -7.44
CA GLY A 168 1.67 -17.65 -7.33
C GLY A 168 0.62 -17.24 -6.28
N ILE A 169 -0.28 -18.17 -5.90
CA ILE A 169 -1.29 -17.93 -4.85
C ILE A 169 -0.56 -17.63 -3.54
N PRO A 170 -0.87 -16.49 -2.88
CA PRO A 170 -0.27 -16.16 -1.59
C PRO A 170 -0.69 -17.22 -0.57
N ARG A 171 0.24 -18.10 -0.21
CA ARG A 171 0.06 -19.11 0.83
C ARG A 171 0.33 -18.51 2.20
N VAL A 172 -0.39 -17.46 2.52
CA VAL A 172 -0.36 -16.71 3.79
C VAL A 172 -1.68 -16.95 4.53
N ALA A 173 -1.77 -16.53 5.78
CA ALA A 173 -3.01 -16.64 6.54
C ALA A 173 -3.60 -15.26 6.86
N THR A 174 -4.91 -15.15 6.67
CA THR A 174 -5.70 -13.96 7.02
C THR A 174 -6.88 -14.31 7.93
N GLY A 175 -7.25 -15.58 8.01
CA GLY A 175 -8.42 -16.08 8.70
C GLY A 175 -9.68 -15.31 8.30
N ILE A 176 -10.27 -14.62 9.27
CA ILE A 176 -11.47 -13.79 9.09
C ILE A 176 -11.14 -12.29 8.93
N PHE A 177 -9.86 -11.93 8.89
CA PHE A 177 -9.38 -10.56 8.79
C PHE A 177 -9.07 -10.20 7.34
N PHE A 178 -8.88 -8.90 7.09
CA PHE A 178 -8.55 -8.38 5.76
C PHE A 178 -7.10 -8.61 5.37
N ASN A 179 -6.17 -8.53 6.34
CA ASN A 179 -4.74 -8.71 6.13
C ASN A 179 -4.13 -9.58 7.24
N GLU A 180 -2.91 -10.04 7.00
CA GLU A 180 -2.16 -10.99 7.81
C GLU A 180 -1.72 -10.38 9.14
N ASN A 181 -1.38 -9.09 9.16
CA ASN A 181 -0.92 -8.42 10.38
C ASN A 181 -2.03 -8.33 11.43
N ASP A 182 -3.26 -8.03 11.02
CA ASP A 182 -4.43 -7.99 11.90
C ASP A 182 -4.76 -9.40 12.45
N TYR A 183 -4.63 -10.43 11.61
CA TYR A 183 -4.81 -11.82 12.00
C TYR A 183 -3.74 -12.29 12.99
N CYS A 184 -2.46 -12.06 12.69
CA CYS A 184 -1.33 -12.41 13.54
C CYS A 184 -1.36 -11.67 14.88
N ALA A 185 -1.78 -10.40 14.90
CA ALA A 185 -1.98 -9.65 16.13
C ALA A 185 -3.04 -10.30 17.04
N CYS A 186 -4.13 -10.81 16.45
CA CYS A 186 -5.16 -11.55 17.17
C CYS A 186 -4.61 -12.83 17.80
N LEU A 187 -3.93 -13.68 17.02
CA LEU A 187 -3.33 -14.92 17.52
C LEU A 187 -2.33 -14.63 18.65
N ALA A 188 -1.39 -13.70 18.43
CA ALA A 188 -0.40 -13.35 19.45
C ALA A 188 -1.05 -12.89 20.75
N LEU A 189 -2.05 -12.00 20.68
CA LEU A 189 -2.75 -11.46 21.85
C LEU A 189 -3.34 -12.56 22.74
N PHE A 190 -3.92 -13.59 22.13
CA PHE A 190 -4.57 -14.68 22.85
C PHE A 190 -3.68 -15.91 23.11
N SER A 191 -2.43 -15.90 22.64
CA SER A 191 -1.45 -16.97 22.91
C SER A 191 -1.29 -17.34 24.39
N PRO A 192 -1.40 -16.43 25.39
CA PRO A 192 -1.24 -16.82 26.79
C PRO A 192 -2.28 -17.81 27.30
N LEU A 193 -3.44 -17.92 26.61
CA LEU A 193 -4.45 -18.93 26.91
C LEU A 193 -3.94 -20.38 26.70
N PHE A 194 -2.88 -20.54 25.92
CA PHE A 194 -2.26 -21.81 25.57
C PHE A 194 -0.91 -22.02 26.25
N PHE A 195 -0.46 -21.13 27.13
CA PHE A 195 0.78 -21.37 27.88
C PHE A 195 0.66 -22.62 28.79
N PRO A 196 1.74 -23.41 28.96
CA PRO A 196 1.71 -24.63 29.76
C PRO A 196 1.39 -24.36 31.24
N GLU A 197 0.42 -25.08 31.81
CA GLU A 197 -0.01 -24.89 33.20
C GLU A 197 0.67 -25.86 34.16
N VAL A 198 1.14 -25.34 35.29
CA VAL A 198 1.68 -26.15 36.39
C VAL A 198 0.56 -27.01 37.00
N GLY A 199 0.83 -28.31 37.20
CA GLY A 199 -0.11 -29.25 37.83
C GLY A 199 -1.14 -29.87 36.88
N LYS A 200 -1.16 -29.50 35.59
CA LYS A 200 -1.96 -30.21 34.57
C LYS A 200 -1.24 -31.46 34.07
N LYS A 201 -2.01 -32.45 33.62
CA LYS A 201 -1.49 -33.70 33.04
C LYS A 201 -0.63 -33.40 31.81
N LEU A 202 0.42 -34.18 31.59
CA LEU A 202 1.39 -33.98 30.50
C LEU A 202 0.70 -33.78 29.14
N HIS A 203 -0.24 -34.66 28.76
CA HIS A 203 -0.95 -34.56 27.48
C HIS A 203 -1.72 -33.24 27.29
N VAL A 204 -2.25 -32.64 28.35
CA VAL A 204 -2.94 -31.34 28.26
C VAL A 204 -1.95 -30.22 27.92
N ASN A 205 -0.78 -30.24 28.54
CA ASN A 205 0.28 -29.28 28.23
C ASN A 205 0.92 -29.56 26.87
N THR A 206 0.99 -30.81 26.44
CA THR A 206 1.44 -31.17 25.08
C THR A 206 0.53 -30.58 24.00
N LEU A 207 -0.80 -30.72 24.14
CA LEU A 207 -1.76 -30.14 23.19
C LEU A 207 -1.67 -28.61 23.13
N ARG A 208 -1.41 -27.98 24.27
CA ARG A 208 -1.21 -26.54 24.37
C ARG A 208 0.05 -26.04 23.66
N VAL A 209 1.17 -26.73 23.86
CA VAL A 209 2.41 -26.43 23.15
C VAL A 209 2.21 -26.63 21.65
N LEU A 210 1.55 -27.72 21.23
CA LEU A 210 1.24 -27.96 19.83
C LEU A 210 0.46 -26.79 19.20
N GLU A 211 -0.58 -26.30 19.89
CA GLU A 211 -1.35 -25.13 19.42
C GLU A 211 -0.49 -23.87 19.30
N LEU A 212 0.31 -23.55 20.33
CA LEU A 212 1.25 -22.42 20.26
C LEU A 212 2.21 -22.52 19.07
N SER A 213 2.62 -23.73 18.73
CA SER A 213 3.56 -23.98 17.64
C SER A 213 2.93 -23.77 16.28
N LEU A 214 1.65 -24.13 16.13
CA LEU A 214 0.88 -23.82 14.93
C LEU A 214 0.70 -22.31 14.78
N MET A 215 0.39 -21.61 15.88
CA MET A 215 0.30 -20.15 15.87
C MET A 215 1.65 -19.50 15.47
N GLU A 216 2.77 -19.92 16.09
CA GLU A 216 4.11 -19.43 15.75
C GLU A 216 4.49 -19.72 14.29
N PHE A 217 4.12 -20.90 13.76
CA PHE A 217 4.33 -21.23 12.36
C PHE A 217 3.58 -20.28 11.42
N ILE A 218 2.31 -19.98 11.71
CA ILE A 218 1.52 -19.02 10.94
C ILE A 218 2.18 -17.63 10.98
N LEU A 219 2.50 -17.14 12.18
CA LEU A 219 3.13 -15.82 12.36
C LEU A 219 4.47 -15.68 11.62
N LEU A 220 5.27 -16.75 11.58
CA LEU A 220 6.51 -16.81 10.81
C LEU A 220 6.24 -16.83 9.30
N LYS A 221 5.18 -17.52 8.88
CA LYS A 221 4.80 -17.63 7.47
C LYS A 221 4.32 -16.30 6.90
N ASP A 222 3.63 -15.52 7.71
CA ASP A 222 3.06 -14.21 7.38
C ASP A 222 4.01 -13.04 7.66
N ASP A 223 5.26 -13.32 8.04
CA ASP A 223 6.30 -12.32 8.35
C ASP A 223 5.93 -11.34 9.49
N ALA A 224 5.15 -11.81 10.46
CA ALA A 224 4.67 -11.03 11.60
C ALA A 224 5.65 -11.06 12.80
N ILE A 225 6.89 -10.60 12.58
CA ILE A 225 7.99 -10.70 13.57
C ILE A 225 7.65 -10.03 14.93
N ILE A 226 6.97 -8.88 14.90
CA ILE A 226 6.60 -8.16 16.14
C ILE A 226 5.62 -8.97 17.00
N CYS A 227 4.75 -9.76 16.38
CA CYS A 227 3.81 -10.65 17.07
C CYS A 227 4.55 -11.80 17.76
N LEU A 228 5.55 -12.41 17.09
CA LEU A 228 6.40 -13.45 17.70
C LEU A 228 7.18 -12.92 18.90
N PHE A 229 7.75 -11.72 18.77
CA PHE A 229 8.41 -11.04 19.89
C PHE A 229 7.45 -10.82 21.06
N GLY A 230 6.20 -10.44 20.77
CA GLY A 230 5.13 -10.36 21.77
C GLY A 230 4.91 -11.67 22.52
N ILE A 231 4.70 -12.78 21.80
CA ILE A 231 4.50 -14.11 22.40
C ILE A 231 5.68 -14.49 23.30
N PHE A 232 6.92 -14.29 22.83
CA PHE A 232 8.13 -14.60 23.61
C PHE A 232 8.19 -13.82 24.92
N VAL A 233 8.00 -12.49 24.87
CA VAL A 233 7.98 -11.64 26.08
C VAL A 233 6.86 -12.08 27.02
N GLY A 234 5.67 -12.36 26.47
CA GLY A 234 4.54 -12.88 27.22
C GLY A 234 4.84 -14.19 27.94
N LEU A 235 5.54 -15.14 27.29
CA LEU A 235 5.91 -16.42 27.87
C LEU A 235 6.92 -16.29 29.01
N VAL A 236 7.91 -15.40 28.87
CA VAL A 236 8.88 -15.08 29.92
C VAL A 236 8.14 -14.54 31.16
N LEU A 237 7.25 -13.58 30.96
CA LEU A 237 6.46 -12.99 32.04
C LEU A 237 5.50 -14.00 32.69
N TYR A 238 4.81 -14.80 31.89
CA TYR A 238 3.96 -15.88 32.37
C TYR A 238 4.75 -16.81 33.30
N SER A 239 5.96 -17.19 32.92
CA SER A 239 6.79 -18.10 33.69
C SER A 239 7.24 -17.52 35.04
N ILE A 240 7.53 -16.22 35.08
CA ILE A 240 7.84 -15.48 36.31
C ILE A 240 6.61 -15.47 37.23
N VAL A 241 5.42 -15.12 36.69
CA VAL A 241 4.20 -14.95 37.48
C VAL A 241 3.65 -16.30 37.96
N ALA A 242 3.62 -17.31 37.10
CA ALA A 242 3.14 -18.65 37.44
C ALA A 242 4.15 -19.46 38.30
N THR A 243 5.29 -18.88 38.70
CA THR A 243 6.36 -19.50 39.51
C THR A 243 6.85 -20.83 38.94
N VAL A 244 6.77 -20.98 37.62
CA VAL A 244 7.18 -22.20 36.92
C VAL A 244 8.70 -22.32 37.08
N LYS A 245 9.19 -23.49 37.52
CA LYS A 245 10.65 -23.72 37.64
C LYS A 245 11.33 -23.39 36.30
N TYR A 246 12.39 -22.58 36.36
CA TYR A 246 13.19 -22.07 35.23
C TYR A 246 13.51 -23.11 34.13
N ARG A 247 13.57 -24.39 34.48
CA ARG A 247 13.73 -25.51 33.52
C ARG A 247 12.69 -25.56 32.40
N TRP A 248 11.45 -25.13 32.62
CA TRP A 248 10.42 -25.07 31.57
C TRP A 248 10.52 -23.81 30.71
N VAL A 249 11.10 -22.73 31.24
CA VAL A 249 11.49 -21.54 30.46
C VAL A 249 12.63 -21.89 29.51
N ILE A 250 13.63 -22.63 30.00
CA ILE A 250 14.72 -23.17 29.18
C ILE A 250 14.16 -24.14 28.15
N ALA A 251 13.24 -25.03 28.52
CA ALA A 251 12.60 -25.94 27.57
C ALA A 251 11.80 -25.18 26.49
N GLY A 252 11.09 -24.12 26.85
CA GLY A 252 10.38 -23.25 25.90
C GLY A 252 11.32 -22.44 25.00
N ALA A 253 12.44 -21.94 25.53
CA ALA A 253 13.45 -21.23 24.75
C ALA A 253 14.20 -22.16 23.78
N VAL A 254 14.54 -23.37 24.24
CA VAL A 254 15.10 -24.44 23.40
C VAL A 254 14.09 -24.88 22.35
N TYR A 255 12.81 -24.98 22.71
CA TYR A 255 11.72 -25.29 21.79
C TYR A 255 11.59 -24.25 20.67
N ALA A 256 11.51 -22.96 21.02
CA ALA A 256 11.43 -21.86 20.06
C ALA A 256 12.66 -21.81 19.16
N PHE A 257 13.87 -21.98 19.71
CA PHE A 257 15.12 -22.03 18.94
C PHE A 257 15.18 -23.22 17.96
N VAL A 258 14.75 -24.40 18.41
CA VAL A 258 14.72 -25.61 17.56
C VAL A 258 13.64 -25.48 16.49
N LEU A 259 12.47 -24.94 16.80
CA LEU A 259 11.38 -24.69 15.87
C LEU A 259 11.80 -23.69 14.78
N GLU A 260 12.46 -22.60 15.16
CA GLU A 260 13.04 -21.62 14.24
C GLU A 260 14.01 -22.30 13.24
N LYS A 261 14.91 -23.16 13.73
CA LYS A 261 15.89 -23.89 12.90
C LYS A 261 15.23 -24.92 11.99
N LEU A 262 14.22 -25.64 12.47
CA LEU A 262 13.45 -26.62 11.69
C LEU A 262 12.65 -25.95 10.57
N ILE A 263 12.05 -24.80 10.85
CA ILE A 263 11.28 -24.03 9.86
C ILE A 263 12.22 -23.43 8.80
N MET A 264 13.38 -22.91 9.20
CA MET A 264 14.40 -22.43 8.25
C MET A 264 14.93 -23.56 7.34
N SER A 265 14.93 -24.80 7.80
CA SER A 265 15.28 -25.98 7.00
C SER A 265 14.20 -26.39 5.99
N PHE A 266 12.93 -26.00 6.21
CA PHE A 266 11.78 -26.39 5.38
C PHE A 266 11.23 -25.24 4.51
N SER A 267 11.73 -24.00 4.68
CA SER A 267 11.28 -22.85 3.90
C SER A 267 11.79 -22.90 2.46
N LEU A 268 10.99 -23.55 1.59
CA LEU A 268 10.97 -23.31 0.16
C LEU A 268 10.66 -21.81 -0.08
N LYS A 269 11.66 -21.07 -0.60
CA LYS A 269 11.67 -19.64 -0.98
C LYS A 269 12.14 -18.58 0.04
N ARG A 270 12.79 -18.92 1.17
CA ARG A 270 13.75 -17.93 1.74
C ARG A 270 15.05 -18.03 0.96
N VAL A 271 15.54 -16.91 0.40
CA VAL A 271 16.88 -16.85 -0.21
C VAL A 271 17.85 -17.46 0.81
N ALA A 272 18.48 -18.57 0.42
CA ALA A 272 19.30 -19.37 1.30
C ALA A 272 20.37 -18.48 1.97
N GLY A 273 20.32 -18.37 3.31
CA GLY A 273 21.42 -17.78 4.11
C GLY A 273 21.09 -16.56 4.98
N LYS A 274 19.90 -15.96 4.91
CA LYS A 274 19.53 -14.83 5.79
C LYS A 274 18.75 -15.31 7.02
N GLY A 275 19.32 -15.13 8.22
CA GLY A 275 18.67 -15.42 9.50
C GLY A 275 17.93 -14.19 10.06
N LEU A 276 17.18 -14.38 11.17
CA LEU A 276 16.43 -13.31 11.84
C LEU A 276 17.30 -12.07 12.14
N GLY A 277 18.56 -12.26 12.51
CA GLY A 277 19.50 -11.18 12.79
C GLY A 277 19.87 -10.32 11.58
N SER A 278 20.00 -10.92 10.38
CA SER A 278 20.28 -10.16 9.16
C SER A 278 19.06 -9.37 8.66
N GLU A 279 17.85 -9.88 8.91
CA GLU A 279 16.59 -9.25 8.52
C GLU A 279 16.27 -8.05 9.42
N VAL A 280 16.51 -8.18 10.73
CA VAL A 280 16.48 -7.07 11.67
C VAL A 280 17.53 -6.01 11.29
N ALA A 281 18.76 -6.42 10.95
CA ALA A 281 19.80 -5.50 10.51
C ALA A 281 19.43 -4.77 9.21
N GLU A 282 18.78 -5.46 8.26
CA GLU A 282 18.32 -4.91 6.98
C GLU A 282 17.18 -3.88 7.19
N GLN A 283 16.23 -4.17 8.10
CA GLN A 283 15.21 -3.21 8.51
C GLN A 283 15.81 -1.95 9.16
N PHE A 284 16.80 -2.11 10.04
CA PHE A 284 17.49 -0.97 10.65
C PHE A 284 18.37 -0.21 9.64
N SER A 285 18.96 -0.89 8.66
CA SER A 285 19.73 -0.23 7.59
C SER A 285 18.84 0.58 6.64
N GLY A 286 17.63 0.10 6.35
CA GLY A 286 16.62 0.85 5.58
C GLY A 286 16.28 2.19 6.23
N VAL A 287 16.07 2.20 7.54
CA VAL A 287 15.83 3.45 8.32
C VAL A 287 17.03 4.41 8.25
N SER A 288 18.27 3.89 8.17
CA SER A 288 19.46 4.75 8.02
C SER A 288 19.68 5.28 6.61
N THR A 289 19.26 4.52 5.60
CA THR A 289 19.41 4.86 4.18
C THR A 289 18.19 5.56 3.60
N GLN A 290 17.18 5.85 4.44
CA GLN A 290 15.89 6.43 4.03
C GLN A 290 15.13 5.58 2.99
N THR A 291 15.34 4.27 3.01
CA THR A 291 14.72 3.32 2.07
C THR A 291 13.93 2.24 2.79
N GLY A 292 12.97 1.65 2.08
CA GLY A 292 12.22 0.47 2.54
C GLY A 292 11.09 0.76 3.53
N SER A 293 10.28 -0.27 3.78
CA SER A 293 9.03 -0.17 4.55
C SER A 293 9.23 0.28 6.00
N ALA A 294 10.38 -0.05 6.61
CA ALA A 294 10.71 0.37 7.98
C ALA A 294 10.94 1.89 8.08
N TYR A 295 11.59 2.50 7.08
CA TYR A 295 11.73 3.95 7.02
C TYR A 295 10.37 4.63 6.88
N VAL A 296 9.54 4.17 5.93
CA VAL A 296 8.20 4.73 5.69
C VAL A 296 7.34 4.66 6.96
N ARG A 297 7.30 3.52 7.66
CA ARG A 297 6.59 3.37 8.95
C ARG A 297 7.11 4.36 9.99
N MET A 298 8.44 4.43 10.18
CA MET A 298 9.03 5.30 11.20
C MET A 298 8.81 6.78 10.89
N ASN A 299 8.92 7.17 9.61
CA ASN A 299 8.63 8.52 9.15
C ASN A 299 7.16 8.89 9.38
N THR A 300 6.25 7.94 9.11
CA THR A 300 4.82 8.07 9.40
C THR A 300 4.58 8.29 10.89
N TYR A 301 5.16 7.45 11.76
CA TYR A 301 5.03 7.58 13.21
C TYR A 301 5.51 8.93 13.74
N ILE A 302 6.65 9.40 13.24
CA ILE A 302 7.20 10.71 13.63
C ILE A 302 6.26 11.82 13.16
N THR A 303 5.84 11.77 11.90
CA THR A 303 4.98 12.78 11.26
C THR A 303 3.66 12.90 12.03
N GLU A 304 2.96 11.80 12.25
CA GLU A 304 1.71 11.77 13.00
C GLU A 304 1.87 12.30 14.42
N PHE A 305 2.86 11.78 15.16
CA PHE A 305 3.06 12.13 16.55
C PHE A 305 3.38 13.63 16.71
N THR A 306 4.28 14.17 15.89
CA THR A 306 4.65 15.58 16.00
C THR A 306 3.50 16.49 15.58
N HIS A 307 2.78 16.17 14.49
CA HIS A 307 1.71 17.02 13.98
C HIS A 307 0.43 16.91 14.83
N ALA A 308 0.13 15.76 15.43
CA ALA A 308 -0.95 15.63 16.41
C ALA A 308 -0.76 16.57 17.61
N ILE A 309 0.49 16.81 18.02
CA ILE A 309 0.82 17.71 19.12
C ILE A 309 0.85 19.17 18.64
N SER A 310 1.53 19.48 17.53
CA SER A 310 1.68 20.86 17.06
C SER A 310 0.43 21.40 16.36
N GLU A 311 -0.06 20.74 15.31
CA GLU A 311 -1.21 21.16 14.50
C GLU A 311 -2.55 20.71 15.10
N GLY A 312 -2.56 19.48 15.62
CA GLY A 312 -3.67 18.95 16.41
C GLY A 312 -3.83 19.65 17.76
N LYS A 313 -2.85 20.49 18.15
CA LYS A 313 -2.76 21.18 19.46
C LYS A 313 -2.92 20.23 20.65
N GLY A 314 -2.57 18.96 20.46
CA GLY A 314 -2.80 17.88 21.42
C GLY A 314 -4.27 17.51 21.66
N MET A 315 -5.23 18.11 20.95
CA MET A 315 -6.67 17.77 21.02
C MET A 315 -7.04 16.59 20.11
N GLY A 316 -6.25 16.38 19.06
CA GLY A 316 -6.51 15.35 18.04
C GLY A 316 -7.28 15.88 16.83
N PHE A 317 -7.32 15.05 15.79
CA PHE A 317 -7.94 15.35 14.49
C PHE A 317 -9.41 14.92 14.42
N GLY A 318 -9.92 14.15 15.37
CA GLY A 318 -11.26 13.56 15.36
C GLY A 318 -11.29 12.14 14.79
N PRO A 319 -12.44 11.45 14.86
CA PRO A 319 -12.63 10.14 14.23
C PRO A 319 -12.25 10.18 12.75
N TYR A 320 -11.43 9.23 12.31
CA TYR A 320 -10.86 9.13 10.96
C TYR A 320 -10.01 10.35 10.53
N GLY A 321 -9.65 11.22 11.48
CA GLY A 321 -8.96 12.48 11.21
C GLY A 321 -7.51 12.31 10.79
N VAL A 322 -6.78 11.35 11.38
CA VAL A 322 -5.38 11.08 11.03
C VAL A 322 -5.25 10.57 9.60
N ASN A 323 -6.12 9.67 9.13
CA ASN A 323 -6.08 9.18 7.75
C ASN A 323 -6.29 10.32 6.74
N LYS A 324 -7.18 11.27 7.06
CA LYS A 324 -7.38 12.48 6.25
C LYS A 324 -6.20 13.43 6.32
N PHE A 325 -5.56 13.54 7.47
CA PHE A 325 -4.34 14.33 7.62
C PHE A 325 -3.19 13.75 6.79
N LEU A 326 -3.09 12.43 6.68
CA LEU A 326 -2.04 11.75 5.91
C LEU A 326 -2.31 11.70 4.41
N ALA A 327 -3.57 11.77 3.98
CA ALA A 327 -3.95 11.67 2.56
C ALA A 327 -3.21 12.63 1.58
N PRO A 328 -2.81 13.86 1.96
CA PRO A 328 -2.03 14.73 1.09
C PRO A 328 -0.53 14.38 1.03
N PHE A 329 -0.04 13.50 1.89
CA PHE A 329 1.38 13.13 1.90
C PHE A 329 1.68 12.11 0.81
N ASN A 330 2.91 12.14 0.29
CA ASN A 330 3.34 11.15 -0.70
C ASN A 330 3.43 9.76 -0.07
N HIS A 331 2.58 8.84 -0.53
CA HIS A 331 2.47 7.50 0.04
C HIS A 331 3.64 6.56 -0.23
N SER A 332 4.61 7.03 -1.02
CA SER A 332 5.92 6.38 -1.16
C SER A 332 6.81 6.59 0.06
N TYR A 333 6.53 7.61 0.89
CA TYR A 333 7.35 8.02 2.04
C TYR A 333 6.59 8.08 3.37
N VAL A 334 5.25 8.13 3.33
CA VAL A 334 4.36 8.15 4.50
C VAL A 334 3.18 7.22 4.26
N LEU A 335 2.86 6.32 5.16
CA LEU A 335 1.76 5.39 4.98
C LEU A 335 0.40 6.10 4.98
N ASN A 336 -0.56 5.53 4.24
CA ASN A 336 -1.98 5.90 4.29
C ASN A 336 -2.62 5.69 5.67
N ASN A 337 -2.01 4.83 6.49
CA ASN A 337 -2.46 4.53 7.83
C ASN A 337 -1.24 4.36 8.76
N PRO A 338 -1.31 4.86 10.00
CA PRO A 338 -0.29 4.68 11.03
C PRO A 338 0.29 3.27 11.16
N HIS A 339 -0.53 2.21 11.11
CA HIS A 339 -0.15 0.89 11.68
C HIS A 339 0.29 0.99 13.16
N SER A 340 -0.44 1.75 13.97
CA SER A 340 -0.18 1.85 15.41
C SER A 340 -1.40 2.32 16.18
N LEU A 341 -1.97 1.44 17.01
CA LEU A 341 -3.09 1.76 17.90
C LEU A 341 -2.80 2.98 18.78
N TRP A 342 -1.58 3.05 19.31
CA TRP A 342 -1.18 4.08 20.27
C TRP A 342 -1.13 5.46 19.63
N LEU A 343 -0.64 5.52 18.38
CA LEU A 343 -0.58 6.77 17.63
C LEU A 343 -1.93 7.14 17.05
N GLU A 344 -2.71 6.18 16.56
CA GLU A 344 -4.11 6.40 16.16
C GLU A 344 -4.92 7.01 17.30
N LEU A 345 -4.81 6.46 18.51
CA LEU A 345 -5.50 6.97 19.70
C LEU A 345 -5.08 8.41 20.03
N LEU A 346 -3.77 8.69 20.02
CA LEU A 346 -3.23 10.02 20.34
C LEU A 346 -3.55 11.05 19.25
N ALA A 347 -3.46 10.67 17.97
CA ALA A 347 -3.68 11.54 16.83
C ALA A 347 -5.15 11.82 16.58
N ASN A 348 -6.04 10.82 16.67
CA ASN A 348 -7.47 11.03 16.45
C ASN A 348 -8.14 11.68 17.68
N TYR A 349 -7.82 11.23 18.89
CA TYR A 349 -8.57 11.62 20.10
C TYR A 349 -7.77 12.44 21.11
N GLY A 350 -6.52 12.78 20.80
CA GLY A 350 -5.72 13.71 21.59
C GLY A 350 -5.08 13.13 22.84
N ILE A 351 -4.22 13.96 23.45
CA ILE A 351 -3.38 13.61 24.59
C ILE A 351 -4.23 13.26 25.84
N VAL A 352 -5.35 13.95 26.04
CA VAL A 352 -6.19 13.77 27.24
C VAL A 352 -6.85 12.40 27.27
N ILE A 353 -7.48 11.99 26.16
CA ILE A 353 -8.11 10.67 26.03
C ILE A 353 -7.04 9.59 26.10
N PHE A 354 -5.91 9.77 25.40
CA PHE A 354 -4.77 8.86 25.43
C PHE A 354 -4.26 8.62 26.86
N ILE A 355 -3.95 9.69 27.60
CA ILE A 355 -3.44 9.58 28.98
C ILE A 355 -4.47 8.90 29.89
N PHE A 356 -5.75 9.23 29.77
CA PHE A 356 -6.78 8.64 30.62
C PHE A 356 -6.92 7.14 30.34
N PHE A 357 -6.99 6.74 29.06
CA PHE A 357 -7.04 5.34 28.66
C PHE A 357 -5.82 4.54 29.14
N VAL A 358 -4.61 5.04 28.85
CA VAL A 358 -3.35 4.36 29.23
C VAL A 358 -3.21 4.29 30.75
N THR A 359 -3.65 5.32 31.50
CA THR A 359 -3.65 5.29 32.96
C THR A 359 -4.53 4.18 33.51
N ILE A 360 -5.73 3.96 32.94
CA ILE A 360 -6.59 2.84 33.36
C ILE A 360 -5.91 1.50 33.10
N CYS A 361 -5.28 1.34 31.93
CA CYS A 361 -4.57 0.11 31.59
C CYS A 361 -3.40 -0.18 32.55
N ILE A 362 -2.53 0.81 32.81
CA ILE A 362 -1.39 0.69 33.73
C ILE A 362 -1.86 0.35 35.15
N LEU A 363 -2.90 1.03 35.64
CA LEU A 363 -3.42 0.78 36.98
C LEU A 363 -4.07 -0.61 37.07
N SER A 364 -4.74 -1.06 36.01
CA SER A 364 -5.37 -2.38 35.95
C SER A 364 -4.32 -3.46 36.04
N LEU A 365 -3.29 -3.36 35.20
CA LEU A 365 -2.14 -4.25 35.21
C LEU A 365 -1.41 -4.23 36.56
N GLY A 366 -1.21 -3.04 37.15
CA GLY A 366 -0.60 -2.89 38.48
C GLY A 366 -1.40 -3.59 39.58
N VAL A 367 -2.74 -3.54 39.52
CA VAL A 367 -3.61 -4.28 40.43
C VAL A 367 -3.50 -5.78 40.18
N LEU A 368 -3.55 -6.22 38.92
CA LEU A 368 -3.37 -7.63 38.57
C LEU A 368 -2.01 -8.16 39.05
N ILE A 369 -0.95 -7.37 39.05
CA ILE A 369 0.37 -7.81 39.55
C ILE A 369 0.40 -7.85 41.09
N THR A 370 -0.18 -6.86 41.75
CA THR A 370 0.00 -6.66 43.21
C THR A 370 -1.09 -7.29 44.09
N CYS A 371 -2.27 -7.55 43.54
CA CYS A 371 -3.44 -8.02 44.28
C CYS A 371 -3.85 -9.43 43.83
N GLY A 372 -4.24 -10.29 44.78
CA GLY A 372 -4.66 -11.67 44.53
C GLY A 372 -3.60 -12.72 44.91
N ASP A 373 -4.00 -14.00 44.92
CA ASP A 373 -3.11 -15.11 45.24
C ASP A 373 -2.17 -15.45 44.08
N LYS A 374 -0.94 -15.89 44.40
CA LYS A 374 0.05 -16.30 43.39
C LYS A 374 -0.42 -17.46 42.49
N ASN A 375 -1.40 -18.24 42.97
CA ASN A 375 -1.97 -19.36 42.23
C ASN A 375 -3.23 -19.00 41.44
N ASP A 376 -3.62 -17.72 41.41
CA ASP A 376 -4.77 -17.24 40.64
C ASP A 376 -4.48 -17.34 39.13
N ARG A 377 -5.11 -18.33 38.50
CA ARG A 377 -4.95 -18.64 37.09
C ARG A 377 -5.35 -17.47 36.18
N ILE A 378 -6.40 -16.73 36.52
CA ILE A 378 -6.90 -15.66 35.63
C ILE A 378 -5.86 -14.55 35.53
N ARG A 379 -5.24 -14.18 36.66
CA ARG A 379 -4.12 -13.21 36.67
C ARG A 379 -2.91 -13.69 35.90
N THR A 380 -2.54 -14.97 36.06
CA THR A 380 -1.38 -15.53 35.35
C THR A 380 -1.51 -15.42 33.84
N VAL A 381 -2.74 -15.40 33.30
CA VAL A 381 -3.03 -15.24 31.87
C VAL A 381 -3.21 -13.77 31.48
N LEU A 382 -3.96 -12.96 32.26
CA LEU A 382 -4.24 -11.57 31.91
C LEU A 382 -2.98 -10.69 31.89
N ILE A 383 -2.04 -10.88 32.83
CA ILE A 383 -0.80 -10.10 32.89
C ILE A 383 0.01 -10.19 31.58
N PRO A 384 0.35 -11.39 31.06
CA PRO A 384 1.05 -11.48 29.78
C PRO A 384 0.17 -11.01 28.60
N MET A 385 -1.15 -11.21 28.62
CA MET A 385 -2.03 -10.66 27.56
C MET A 385 -1.98 -9.13 27.50
N ASP A 386 -2.04 -8.45 28.64
CA ASP A 386 -1.95 -6.98 28.74
C ASP A 386 -0.60 -6.46 28.20
N ILE A 387 0.50 -7.20 28.41
CA ILE A 387 1.82 -6.83 27.87
C ILE A 387 1.92 -7.10 26.37
N ILE A 388 1.43 -8.25 25.91
CA ILE A 388 1.39 -8.58 24.48
C ILE A 388 0.58 -7.52 23.74
N PHE A 389 -0.56 -7.08 24.30
CA PHE A 389 -1.39 -6.01 23.74
C PHE A 389 -0.60 -4.73 23.44
N VAL A 390 0.31 -4.33 24.32
CA VAL A 390 1.19 -3.16 24.10
C VAL A 390 2.07 -3.34 22.87
N ILE A 391 2.63 -4.54 22.71
CA ILE A 391 3.56 -4.87 21.61
C ILE A 391 2.80 -5.01 20.28
N VAL A 392 1.72 -5.80 20.25
CA VAL A 392 0.95 -6.05 19.02
C VAL A 392 0.17 -4.83 18.54
N GLY A 393 -0.03 -3.82 19.41
CA GLY A 393 -0.60 -2.53 19.03
C GLY A 393 0.18 -1.79 17.93
N PHE A 394 1.42 -2.17 17.62
CA PHE A 394 2.23 -1.65 16.52
C PHE A 394 2.23 -2.56 15.26
N ALA A 395 1.46 -3.65 15.27
CA ALA A 395 1.42 -4.61 14.16
C ALA A 395 0.27 -4.33 13.18
N SER A 396 -0.95 -4.16 13.70
CA SER A 396 -2.15 -4.11 12.86
C SER A 396 -2.36 -2.75 12.19
N SER A 397 -2.98 -2.79 11.01
CA SER A 397 -3.23 -1.65 10.14
C SER A 397 -4.58 -0.95 10.38
N ASN A 398 -5.44 -1.54 11.21
CA ASN A 398 -6.78 -1.01 11.49
C ASN A 398 -7.20 -1.32 12.94
N TYR A 399 -6.34 -0.97 13.90
CA TYR A 399 -6.47 -1.49 15.26
C TYR A 399 -7.71 -0.95 15.98
N ILE A 400 -8.05 0.34 15.78
CA ILE A 400 -9.31 0.91 16.30
C ILE A 400 -10.53 0.19 15.73
N GLY A 401 -10.49 -0.26 14.47
CA GLY A 401 -11.61 -0.97 13.85
C GLY A 401 -11.89 -2.37 14.41
N ILE A 402 -10.93 -2.97 15.11
CA ILE A 402 -10.96 -4.37 15.55
C ILE A 402 -11.58 -4.53 16.94
N ALA A 403 -12.48 -5.51 17.13
CA ALA A 403 -13.32 -5.63 18.32
C ALA A 403 -12.71 -6.45 19.48
N TYR A 404 -11.82 -7.41 19.22
CA TYR A 404 -11.43 -8.41 20.23
C TYR A 404 -10.59 -7.85 21.40
N TRP A 405 -9.82 -6.79 21.19
CA TRP A 405 -8.94 -6.26 22.22
C TRP A 405 -9.69 -5.44 23.27
N TRP A 406 -10.83 -4.85 22.90
CA TRP A 406 -11.74 -4.20 23.85
C TRP A 406 -12.28 -5.18 24.90
N MET A 407 -12.48 -6.45 24.51
CA MET A 407 -12.85 -7.51 25.45
C MET A 407 -11.72 -7.79 26.45
N LEU A 408 -10.45 -7.80 26.03
CA LEU A 408 -9.31 -7.93 26.95
C LEU A 408 -9.27 -6.77 27.95
N ILE A 409 -9.35 -5.53 27.47
CA ILE A 409 -9.33 -4.35 28.35
C ILE A 409 -10.48 -4.41 29.37
N ALA A 410 -11.69 -4.74 28.91
CA ALA A 410 -12.85 -4.88 29.78
C ALA A 410 -12.65 -5.99 30.82
N LEU A 411 -12.09 -7.13 30.43
CA LEU A 411 -11.84 -8.27 31.31
C LEU A 411 -10.75 -7.97 32.35
N SER A 412 -9.65 -7.36 31.93
CA SER A 412 -8.56 -6.92 32.83
C SER A 412 -9.08 -5.92 33.86
N VAL A 413 -9.83 -4.91 33.44
CA VAL A 413 -10.41 -3.90 34.34
C VAL A 413 -11.47 -4.50 35.28
N ALA A 414 -12.38 -5.34 34.78
CA ALA A 414 -13.39 -6.01 35.60
C ALA A 414 -12.74 -6.89 36.68
N TYR A 415 -11.75 -7.70 36.29
CA TYR A 415 -11.08 -8.61 37.20
C TYR A 415 -10.21 -7.86 38.22
N ALA A 416 -9.50 -6.81 37.79
CA ALA A 416 -8.79 -5.91 38.70
C ALA A 416 -9.75 -5.27 39.73
N SER A 417 -10.94 -4.82 39.30
CA SER A 417 -11.98 -4.34 40.19
C SER A 417 -12.44 -5.39 41.19
N LYS A 418 -12.67 -6.64 40.73
CA LYS A 418 -13.04 -7.78 41.59
C LYS A 418 -11.98 -8.03 42.67
N LEU A 419 -10.69 -7.97 42.32
CA LEU A 419 -9.57 -8.14 43.26
C LEU A 419 -9.43 -6.99 44.28
N LEU A 420 -9.75 -5.75 43.89
CA LEU A 420 -9.73 -4.61 44.83
C LEU A 420 -10.87 -4.67 45.85
N ILE A 421 -12.02 -5.16 45.41
CA ILE A 421 -13.22 -5.30 46.25
C ILE A 421 -13.15 -6.59 47.09
N GLY A 422 -12.55 -7.66 46.56
CA GLY A 422 -12.39 -8.95 47.21
C GLY A 422 -11.26 -8.99 48.25
N GLY A 423 -11.52 -9.65 49.38
CA GLY A 423 -10.58 -9.81 50.51
C GLY A 423 -11.11 -9.25 51.84
N ALA A 424 -10.48 -9.61 52.96
CA ALA A 424 -10.89 -9.18 54.32
C ALA A 424 -10.73 -7.66 54.57
N VAL A 425 -9.93 -6.97 53.75
CA VAL A 425 -9.76 -5.52 53.76
C VAL A 425 -9.95 -4.99 52.35
N LYS A 426 -10.95 -4.14 52.15
CA LYS A 426 -11.21 -3.46 50.88
C LYS A 426 -10.00 -2.58 50.51
N LYS A 427 -9.33 -2.90 49.40
CA LYS A 427 -8.18 -2.13 48.92
C LYS A 427 -8.66 -1.06 47.93
N THR A 428 -8.14 0.15 48.05
CA THR A 428 -8.40 1.24 47.10
C THR A 428 -7.09 1.74 46.51
N ILE A 429 -7.13 2.13 45.24
CA ILE A 429 -5.97 2.75 44.58
C ILE A 429 -5.78 4.14 45.20
N LYS A 430 -4.63 4.38 45.82
CA LYS A 430 -4.31 5.69 46.41
C LYS A 430 -4.20 6.74 45.30
N LYS A 431 -4.80 7.92 45.51
CA LYS A 431 -4.77 9.06 44.55
C LYS A 431 -3.36 9.40 44.06
N ARG A 432 -2.33 9.24 44.91
CA ARG A 432 -0.92 9.46 44.54
C ARG A 432 -0.43 8.60 43.38
N TYR A 433 -0.91 7.36 43.23
CA TYR A 433 -0.49 6.48 42.13
C TYR A 433 -1.11 6.92 40.80
N ILE A 434 -2.35 7.40 40.83
CA ILE A 434 -3.03 7.98 39.66
C ILE A 434 -2.26 9.23 39.21
N ALA A 435 -2.02 10.16 40.14
CA ALA A 435 -1.28 11.39 39.86
C ALA A 435 0.13 11.11 39.33
N ALA A 436 0.87 10.18 39.94
CA ALA A 436 2.21 9.80 39.49
C ALA A 436 2.21 9.22 38.07
N THR A 437 1.23 8.37 37.73
CA THR A 437 1.10 7.77 36.40
C THR A 437 0.82 8.84 35.34
N VAL A 438 -0.13 9.75 35.62
CA VAL A 438 -0.47 10.86 34.73
C VAL A 438 0.72 11.78 34.51
N VAL A 439 1.42 12.20 35.57
CA VAL A 439 2.61 13.05 35.47
C VAL A 439 3.71 12.36 34.66
N PHE A 440 3.95 11.07 34.91
CA PHE A 440 4.92 10.28 34.15
C PHE A 440 4.60 10.26 32.64
N LEU A 441 3.34 10.02 32.27
CA LEU A 441 2.91 10.01 30.86
C LEU A 441 3.06 11.39 30.20
N ILE A 442 2.71 12.48 30.90
CA ILE A 442 2.91 13.85 30.39
C ILE A 442 4.40 14.12 30.13
N CYS A 443 5.27 13.78 31.09
CA CYS A 443 6.71 13.92 30.93
C CYS A 443 7.25 13.08 29.77
N LEU A 444 6.77 11.85 29.62
CA LEU A 444 7.18 10.95 28.54
C LEU A 444 6.78 11.49 27.16
N ILE A 445 5.53 11.98 27.01
CA ILE A 445 5.06 12.61 25.78
C ILE A 445 5.87 13.87 25.46
N GLY A 446 6.12 14.73 26.47
CA GLY A 446 6.94 15.93 26.30
C GLY A 446 8.38 15.63 25.88
N LEU A 447 9.01 14.63 26.50
CA LEU A 447 10.35 14.17 26.16
C LEU A 447 10.39 13.57 24.74
N ALA A 448 9.41 12.72 24.40
CA ALA A 448 9.27 12.16 23.06
C ALA A 448 9.11 13.25 22.01
N TYR A 449 8.26 14.26 22.27
CA TYR A 449 8.08 15.39 21.35
C TYR A 449 9.37 16.20 21.18
N ALA A 450 10.08 16.50 22.27
CA ALA A 450 11.37 17.18 22.19
C ALA A 450 12.42 16.38 21.41
N LEU A 451 12.43 15.05 21.55
CA LEU A 451 13.35 14.16 20.85
C LEU A 451 13.01 14.05 19.36
N MET A 452 11.74 13.82 19.03
CA MET A 452 11.27 13.71 17.63
C MET A 452 11.35 15.03 16.88
N THR A 453 11.24 16.17 17.57
CA THR A 453 11.42 17.50 16.96
C THR A 453 12.86 18.02 17.00
N SER A 454 13.80 17.23 17.55
CA SER A 454 15.22 17.57 17.60
C SER A 454 15.81 17.70 16.19
N GLY A 455 16.84 18.54 16.06
CA GLY A 455 17.52 18.73 14.77
C GLY A 455 18.12 17.45 14.18
N TYR A 456 18.49 16.47 15.02
CA TYR A 456 19.01 15.18 14.55
C TYR A 456 17.92 14.32 13.89
N ILE A 457 16.76 14.17 14.53
CA ILE A 457 15.64 13.39 13.96
C ILE A 457 15.10 14.09 12.72
N LYS A 458 14.93 15.42 12.75
CA LYS A 458 14.49 16.20 11.58
C LYS A 458 15.44 16.08 10.38
N TYR A 459 16.74 15.98 10.62
CA TYR A 459 17.71 15.71 9.55
C TYR A 459 17.54 14.28 9.00
N LYS A 460 17.50 13.28 9.88
CA LYS A 460 17.41 11.86 9.50
C LYS A 460 16.12 11.52 8.75
N PHE A 461 15.01 12.18 9.09
CA PHE A 461 13.69 12.00 8.46
C PHE A 461 13.27 13.23 7.65
N GLN A 462 14.23 14.03 7.19
CA GLN A 462 13.91 15.07 6.22
C GLN A 462 13.41 14.41 4.93
N GLU A 463 12.49 15.07 4.23
CA GLU A 463 12.08 14.63 2.92
C GLU A 463 13.31 14.54 1.97
N PRO A 464 13.43 13.44 1.20
CA PRO A 464 14.44 13.34 0.16
C PRO A 464 14.18 14.40 -0.93
N LEU A 465 15.17 14.60 -1.79
CA LEU A 465 14.97 15.43 -2.98
C LEU A 465 13.87 14.79 -3.84
N LYS A 466 13.00 15.61 -4.43
CA LYS A 466 11.87 15.15 -5.24
C LYS A 466 12.01 15.69 -6.66
N PRO A 467 11.50 15.01 -7.69
CA PRO A 467 11.34 15.61 -9.00
C PRO A 467 10.56 16.93 -8.90
N VAL A 468 11.06 17.98 -9.56
CA VAL A 468 10.40 19.30 -9.59
C VAL A 468 10.23 19.74 -11.02
N PHE A 469 9.05 20.27 -11.32
CA PHE A 469 8.74 20.93 -12.57
C PHE A 469 8.67 22.44 -12.34
N GLU A 470 9.74 23.18 -12.59
CA GLU A 470 9.83 24.61 -12.27
C GLU A 470 9.68 25.48 -13.52
N THR A 471 8.75 26.43 -13.48
CA THR A 471 8.51 27.41 -14.57
C THR A 471 9.18 28.75 -14.32
N LYS A 472 9.66 29.00 -13.11
CA LYS A 472 10.36 30.24 -12.73
C LYS A 472 11.85 30.18 -13.10
N THR A 473 12.47 31.35 -13.08
CA THR A 473 13.91 31.51 -13.32
C THR A 473 14.79 31.15 -12.13
N GLU A 474 14.19 30.88 -10.97
CA GLU A 474 14.89 30.56 -9.73
C GLU A 474 14.15 29.45 -8.98
N TYR A 475 14.90 28.55 -8.35
CA TYR A 475 14.36 27.52 -7.45
C TYR A 475 15.09 27.55 -6.11
N LYS A 476 14.34 27.66 -5.02
CA LYS A 476 14.90 27.75 -3.67
C LYS A 476 14.98 26.38 -3.02
N LEU A 477 16.19 25.84 -2.91
CA LEU A 477 16.44 24.64 -2.12
C LEU A 477 16.71 25.00 -0.67
N SER A 478 16.00 24.38 0.27
CA SER A 478 16.27 24.49 1.71
C SER A 478 16.50 23.11 2.31
N ARG A 479 17.58 22.94 3.08
CA ARG A 479 17.95 21.66 3.71
C ARG A 479 18.40 21.86 5.15
N ILE A 480 18.17 20.84 5.97
CA ILE A 480 18.76 20.63 7.29
C ILE A 480 20.01 19.76 7.09
N THR A 481 21.06 20.01 7.85
CA THR A 481 22.32 19.25 7.80
C THR A 481 22.54 18.43 9.06
N GLY A 482 23.44 17.46 8.98
CA GLY A 482 23.99 16.78 10.14
C GLY A 482 24.68 17.76 11.11
N LYS A 483 24.90 17.32 12.36
CA LYS A 483 25.53 18.17 13.40
C LYS A 483 27.00 18.43 13.08
N GLU A 484 27.62 17.47 12.43
CA GLU A 484 29.02 17.44 11.99
C GLU A 484 29.28 18.40 10.84
N VAL A 485 28.28 18.73 10.03
CA VAL A 485 28.43 19.60 8.86
C VAL A 485 28.68 21.05 9.31
N SER A 486 29.87 21.54 9.03
CA SER A 486 30.30 22.91 9.32
C SER A 486 30.15 23.83 8.11
N ARG A 487 30.21 23.26 6.90
CA ARG A 487 30.28 23.99 5.64
C ARG A 487 29.61 23.19 4.52
N VAL A 488 28.89 23.89 3.65
CA VAL A 488 28.36 23.33 2.41
C VAL A 488 29.01 24.05 1.23
N GLU A 489 29.50 23.27 0.27
CA GLU A 489 29.94 23.80 -1.03
C GLU A 489 28.95 23.39 -2.11
N ILE A 490 28.66 24.31 -3.02
CA ILE A 490 27.75 24.09 -4.13
C ILE A 490 28.57 24.19 -5.41
N SER A 491 28.46 23.17 -6.25
CA SER A 491 29.05 23.14 -7.59
C SER A 491 27.97 23.00 -8.66
N LEU A 492 28.20 23.65 -9.79
CA LEU A 492 27.41 23.54 -11.02
C LEU A 492 28.33 23.01 -12.12
N ASP A 493 27.98 21.87 -12.69
CA ASP A 493 28.77 21.20 -13.73
C ASP A 493 30.25 21.03 -13.33
N GLY A 494 30.47 20.64 -12.07
CA GLY A 494 31.80 20.45 -11.47
C GLY A 494 32.55 21.73 -11.11
N LYS A 495 31.99 22.92 -11.36
CA LYS A 495 32.58 24.21 -10.99
C LYS A 495 31.93 24.75 -9.73
N ARG A 496 32.74 25.07 -8.70
CA ARG A 496 32.23 25.68 -7.46
C ARG A 496 31.57 27.03 -7.75
N VAL A 497 30.31 27.18 -7.36
CA VAL A 497 29.53 28.42 -7.50
C VAL A 497 29.33 29.15 -6.17
N LYS A 498 29.23 28.41 -5.06
CA LYS A 498 29.03 28.99 -3.73
C LYS A 498 29.66 28.11 -2.65
N SER A 499 30.05 28.75 -1.55
CA SER A 499 30.42 28.11 -0.30
C SER A 499 29.87 28.97 0.83
N PHE A 500 29.30 28.35 1.86
CA PHE A 500 28.89 29.05 3.07
C PHE A 500 29.04 28.15 4.30
N ASP A 501 29.37 28.80 5.42
CA ASP A 501 29.42 28.14 6.72
C ASP A 501 27.98 27.91 7.23
N VAL A 502 27.73 26.72 7.73
CA VAL A 502 26.40 26.30 8.19
C VAL A 502 26.23 26.68 9.66
N LYS A 503 25.37 27.66 9.93
CA LYS A 503 24.98 28.05 11.30
C LYS A 503 23.58 27.53 11.60
N GLY A 504 23.42 26.79 12.71
CA GLY A 504 22.12 26.27 13.13
C GLY A 504 21.62 25.05 12.34
N ARG A 505 22.52 24.32 11.66
CA ARG A 505 22.25 23.08 10.92
C ARG A 505 21.25 23.22 9.78
N LYS A 506 21.18 24.39 9.15
CA LYS A 506 20.29 24.65 8.02
C LYS A 506 21.01 25.48 6.99
N PHE A 507 20.67 25.25 5.73
CA PHE A 507 21.03 26.17 4.66
C PHE A 507 19.89 26.31 3.65
N ALA A 508 19.93 27.41 2.91
CA ALA A 508 19.10 27.63 1.75
C ALA A 508 19.95 28.18 0.62
N TYR A 509 19.61 27.81 -0.61
CA TYR A 509 20.28 28.28 -1.82
C TYR A 509 19.27 28.46 -2.94
N ASP A 510 19.33 29.62 -3.58
CA ASP A 510 18.51 29.95 -4.74
C ASP A 510 19.28 29.56 -6.00
N MET A 511 18.81 28.51 -6.68
CA MET A 511 19.36 28.03 -7.95
C MET A 511 18.97 28.99 -9.07
N GLU A 512 19.95 29.62 -9.72
CA GLU A 512 19.73 30.57 -10.82
C GLU A 512 19.42 29.86 -12.15
N LEU A 513 18.28 29.17 -12.23
CA LEU A 513 17.85 28.38 -13.40
C LEU A 513 17.82 29.20 -14.70
N GLY A 514 17.49 30.49 -14.60
CA GLY A 514 17.43 31.45 -15.69
C GLY A 514 18.75 31.66 -16.45
N LYS A 515 19.89 31.39 -15.80
CA LYS A 515 21.23 31.56 -16.40
C LYS A 515 21.77 30.30 -17.05
N LEU A 516 21.08 29.17 -16.86
CA LEU A 516 21.47 27.90 -17.48
C LEU A 516 21.24 27.94 -18.99
N LYS A 517 22.10 27.26 -19.74
CA LYS A 517 21.88 27.03 -21.17
C LYS A 517 20.82 25.93 -21.33
N GLU A 518 20.28 25.79 -22.52
CA GLU A 518 19.39 24.65 -22.82
C GLU A 518 20.15 23.32 -22.66
N GLY A 519 19.52 22.34 -22.02
CA GLY A 519 20.07 21.01 -21.79
C GLY A 519 20.27 20.65 -20.31
N TRP A 520 21.00 19.57 -20.08
CA TRP A 520 21.25 19.02 -18.75
C TRP A 520 22.41 19.72 -18.05
N HIS A 521 22.20 20.07 -16.79
CA HIS A 521 23.16 20.64 -15.86
C HIS A 521 23.13 19.88 -14.53
N TYR A 522 24.20 19.89 -13.75
CA TYR A 522 24.27 19.19 -12.46
C TYR A 522 24.63 20.15 -11.33
N TYR A 523 23.68 20.36 -10.42
CA TYR A 523 23.90 21.03 -9.15
C TYR A 523 24.21 20.00 -8.07
N ARG A 524 25.39 20.12 -7.46
CA ARG A 524 25.86 19.26 -6.38
C ARG A 524 26.11 20.06 -5.12
N TYR A 525 25.69 19.51 -3.99
CA TYR A 525 25.79 20.08 -2.66
C TYR A 525 26.67 19.16 -1.80
N ASP A 526 27.94 19.53 -1.67
CA ASP A 526 28.93 18.76 -0.91
C ASP A 526 28.97 19.25 0.55
N TYR A 527 28.89 18.31 1.49
CA TYR A 527 28.90 18.57 2.94
C TYR A 527 30.26 18.29 3.53
N TYR A 528 30.79 19.24 4.31
CA TYR A 528 32.08 19.12 4.96
C TYR A 528 31.98 19.29 6.47
N ASP A 529 32.75 18.50 7.20
CA ASP A 529 32.91 18.66 8.64
C ASP A 529 33.83 19.84 9.03
N ALA A 530 34.07 20.02 10.33
CA ALA A 530 34.93 21.10 10.83
C ALA A 530 36.42 20.94 10.46
N ASP A 531 36.86 19.71 10.18
CA ASP A 531 38.22 19.38 9.78
C ASP A 531 38.41 19.46 8.25
N GLY A 532 37.32 19.77 7.52
CA GLY A 532 37.31 19.89 6.07
C GLY A 532 37.19 18.56 5.33
N LYS A 533 36.81 17.47 6.01
CA LYS A 533 36.55 16.17 5.39
C LYS A 533 35.11 16.13 4.86
N GLU A 534 34.93 15.58 3.66
CA GLU A 534 33.61 15.37 3.07
C GLU A 534 32.82 14.33 3.88
N SER A 535 31.61 14.71 4.31
CA SER A 535 30.70 13.85 5.07
C SER A 535 29.57 13.29 4.22
N GLY A 536 29.39 13.79 2.99
CA GLY A 536 28.40 13.32 2.02
C GLY A 536 28.03 14.40 1.01
N HIS A 537 27.14 14.08 0.08
CA HIS A 537 26.61 15.03 -0.90
C HIS A 537 25.17 14.69 -1.30
N GLU A 538 24.50 15.67 -1.90
CA GLU A 538 23.23 15.51 -2.61
C GLU A 538 23.27 16.31 -3.92
N GLY A 539 22.37 16.03 -4.86
CA GLY A 539 22.38 16.76 -6.12
C GLY A 539 21.08 16.68 -6.92
N TYR A 540 20.91 17.69 -7.78
CA TYR A 540 19.88 17.76 -8.81
C TYR A 540 20.54 17.79 -10.18
N LEU A 541 20.09 16.91 -11.07
CA LEU A 541 20.24 17.13 -12.50
C LEU A 541 19.10 17.99 -13.00
N VAL A 542 19.43 19.11 -13.62
CA VAL A 542 18.48 20.12 -14.11
C VAL A 542 18.45 20.07 -15.63
N ASN A 543 17.32 19.70 -16.22
CA ASN A 543 17.08 19.82 -17.65
C ASN A 543 16.40 21.14 -17.96
N ARG A 544 17.11 22.05 -18.61
CA ARG A 544 16.64 23.39 -18.97
C ARG A 544 16.08 23.41 -20.38
N PHE A 545 14.85 23.89 -20.54
CA PHE A 545 14.19 24.09 -21.83
C PHE A 545 14.29 25.56 -22.31
N LYS A 546 14.10 25.77 -23.62
CA LYS A 546 14.21 27.10 -24.28
C LYS A 546 13.23 28.14 -23.73
N ASP A 547 12.09 27.70 -23.25
CA ASP A 547 10.95 28.51 -22.81
C ASP A 547 11.02 28.87 -21.32
N GLN A 548 12.21 28.79 -20.73
CA GLN A 548 12.49 29.08 -19.33
C GLN A 548 11.92 28.08 -18.32
N THR A 549 11.45 26.92 -18.77
CA THR A 549 11.05 25.81 -17.89
C THR A 549 12.24 24.91 -17.57
N SER A 550 12.26 24.33 -16.38
CA SER A 550 13.28 23.39 -15.94
C SER A 550 12.64 22.18 -15.26
N ILE A 551 13.17 20.99 -15.54
CA ILE A 551 12.92 19.79 -14.72
C ILE A 551 14.13 19.59 -13.82
N LEU A 552 13.93 19.50 -12.52
CA LEU A 552 14.97 19.14 -11.56
C LEU A 552 14.72 17.70 -11.14
N MET A 553 15.61 16.81 -11.55
CA MET A 553 15.59 15.40 -11.16
C MET A 553 16.65 15.14 -10.08
N PRO A 554 16.27 14.58 -8.92
CA PRO A 554 17.23 14.08 -7.95
C PRO A 554 18.26 13.16 -8.59
N GLU A 555 19.53 13.32 -8.22
CA GLU A 555 20.64 12.54 -8.76
C GLU A 555 20.38 11.03 -8.66
N GLU A 556 19.88 10.57 -7.51
CA GLU A 556 19.56 9.16 -7.27
C GLU A 556 18.58 8.58 -8.30
N HIS A 557 17.57 9.35 -8.73
CA HIS A 557 16.58 8.87 -9.70
C HIS A 557 17.21 8.72 -11.09
N VAL A 558 18.08 9.64 -11.48
CA VAL A 558 18.81 9.55 -12.76
C VAL A 558 19.83 8.41 -12.73
N VAL A 559 20.56 8.25 -11.62
CA VAL A 559 21.50 7.14 -11.43
C VAL A 559 20.77 5.80 -11.51
N ASN A 560 19.64 5.67 -10.82
CA ASN A 560 18.81 4.46 -10.89
C ASN A 560 18.28 4.23 -12.30
N ALA A 561 17.78 5.25 -13.00
CA ALA A 561 17.30 5.11 -14.36
C ALA A 561 18.40 4.62 -15.33
N ARG A 562 19.62 5.15 -15.19
CA ARG A 562 20.79 4.68 -15.94
C ARG A 562 21.22 3.27 -15.55
N TYR A 563 21.13 2.91 -14.28
CA TYR A 563 21.39 1.54 -13.82
C TYR A 563 20.39 0.54 -14.44
N PHE A 564 19.10 0.89 -14.48
CA PHE A 564 18.09 0.11 -15.18
C PHE A 564 18.41 -0.03 -16.67
N ASN A 565 18.76 1.07 -17.35
CA ASN A 565 19.20 1.02 -18.76
C ASN A 565 20.41 0.09 -18.96
N ARG A 566 21.41 0.15 -18.05
CA ARG A 566 22.58 -0.74 -18.07
C ARG A 566 22.19 -2.22 -17.98
N SER A 567 21.19 -2.56 -17.16
CA SER A 567 20.75 -3.94 -16.97
C SER A 567 19.84 -4.47 -18.08
N VAL A 568 19.47 -3.63 -19.04
CA VAL A 568 18.61 -4.01 -20.18
C VAL A 568 19.23 -5.18 -20.95
N ASN A 569 18.53 -6.31 -20.94
CA ASN A 569 18.90 -7.51 -21.68
C ASN A 569 18.10 -7.73 -22.97
N VAL A 570 17.30 -6.74 -23.38
CA VAL A 570 16.42 -6.80 -24.56
C VAL A 570 16.97 -5.88 -25.66
N SER A 571 17.00 -6.36 -26.90
CA SER A 571 17.39 -5.58 -28.08
C SER A 571 16.17 -5.06 -28.83
N THR A 572 16.30 -3.95 -29.56
CA THR A 572 15.26 -3.44 -30.48
C THR A 572 14.85 -4.47 -31.52
N GLN A 573 15.78 -5.35 -31.93
CA GLN A 573 15.51 -6.41 -32.91
C GLN A 573 14.62 -7.53 -32.36
N ASP A 574 14.54 -7.70 -31.03
CA ASP A 574 13.77 -8.79 -30.42
C ASP A 574 12.26 -8.54 -30.49
N PHE A 575 11.85 -7.31 -30.82
CA PHE A 575 10.45 -6.96 -31.10
C PHE A 575 10.03 -7.23 -32.56
N TYR A 576 10.92 -7.73 -33.41
CA TYR A 576 10.60 -8.04 -34.81
C TYR A 576 10.59 -9.54 -35.03
N PHE A 577 9.50 -10.04 -35.63
CA PHE A 577 9.38 -11.46 -35.97
C PHE A 577 10.47 -11.92 -36.95
N ASP A 578 10.73 -11.12 -37.98
CA ASP A 578 11.91 -11.23 -38.84
C ASP A 578 12.85 -10.07 -38.52
N LYS A 579 14.04 -10.38 -37.97
CA LYS A 579 15.04 -9.37 -37.59
C LYS A 579 15.47 -8.48 -38.76
N LYS A 580 15.38 -8.96 -40.02
CA LYS A 580 15.66 -8.13 -41.21
C LYS A 580 14.67 -6.98 -41.39
N LYS A 581 13.43 -7.15 -40.91
CA LYS A 581 12.41 -6.10 -40.96
C LYS A 581 12.66 -4.98 -39.96
N ALA A 582 13.58 -5.16 -39.00
CA ALA A 582 13.99 -4.10 -38.10
C ALA A 582 14.58 -2.89 -38.84
N GLU A 583 15.11 -3.05 -40.06
CA GLU A 583 15.65 -1.93 -40.85
C GLU A 583 14.62 -1.27 -41.77
N SER A 584 13.46 -1.90 -41.96
CA SER A 584 12.42 -1.42 -42.87
C SER A 584 11.71 -0.16 -42.34
N ARG A 585 11.19 0.67 -43.26
CA ARG A 585 10.32 1.79 -42.91
C ARG A 585 8.94 1.27 -42.50
N TYR A 586 8.33 1.87 -41.47
CA TYR A 586 6.96 1.54 -41.07
C TYR A 586 5.96 1.89 -42.18
N SER A 587 4.92 1.05 -42.32
CA SER A 587 3.77 1.31 -43.21
C SER A 587 2.49 0.70 -42.62
N ALA A 588 1.34 1.28 -42.95
CA ALA A 588 0.04 0.92 -42.36
C ALA A 588 -0.40 -0.52 -42.61
N THR A 589 0.06 -1.12 -43.71
CA THR A 589 -0.22 -2.51 -44.10
C THR A 589 1.04 -3.38 -44.05
N GLY A 590 2.12 -2.85 -43.47
CA GLY A 590 3.37 -3.55 -43.27
C GLY A 590 3.40 -4.37 -41.98
N ALA A 591 4.58 -4.94 -41.72
CA ALA A 591 4.87 -5.68 -40.51
C ALA A 591 4.71 -4.82 -39.25
N TYR A 592 4.17 -5.43 -38.20
CA TYR A 592 4.03 -4.92 -36.85
C TYR A 592 4.92 -5.68 -35.86
N TRP A 593 5.18 -5.07 -34.70
CA TRP A 593 6.03 -5.64 -33.65
C TRP A 593 5.38 -6.76 -32.86
N MET A 594 6.22 -7.56 -32.21
CA MET A 594 5.82 -8.60 -31.28
C MET A 594 5.31 -8.02 -29.94
N PRO A 595 4.42 -8.73 -29.23
CA PRO A 595 4.02 -8.40 -27.86
C PRO A 595 5.21 -8.39 -26.88
N ASP A 596 5.10 -7.65 -25.79
CA ASP A 596 6.15 -7.52 -24.77
C ASP A 596 6.43 -8.89 -24.13
N GLU A 597 5.36 -9.66 -23.93
CA GLU A 597 5.37 -10.99 -23.31
C GLU A 597 6.29 -11.98 -24.03
N MET A 598 6.50 -11.79 -25.34
CA MET A 598 7.33 -12.65 -26.19
C MET A 598 8.84 -12.45 -25.97
N THR A 599 9.24 -11.39 -25.26
CA THR A 599 10.65 -11.20 -24.88
C THR A 599 11.07 -12.11 -23.72
N ASP A 600 10.11 -12.74 -23.01
CA ASP A 600 10.39 -13.69 -21.94
C ASP A 600 10.61 -15.10 -22.47
N LYS A 601 11.66 -15.75 -21.95
CA LYS A 601 12.02 -17.14 -22.24
C LYS A 601 10.94 -18.16 -21.85
N ASN A 602 10.05 -17.81 -20.93
CA ASN A 602 8.98 -18.67 -20.43
C ASN A 602 7.58 -18.18 -20.84
N VAL A 603 7.44 -17.55 -22.01
CA VAL A 603 6.14 -17.01 -22.48
C VAL A 603 5.00 -18.05 -22.45
N ASP A 604 5.27 -19.32 -22.75
CA ASP A 604 4.27 -20.40 -22.72
C ASP A 604 3.69 -20.68 -21.32
N GLN A 605 4.38 -20.24 -20.25
CA GLN A 605 3.87 -20.32 -18.88
C GLN A 605 2.93 -19.15 -18.56
N ARG A 606 3.00 -18.06 -19.32
CA ARG A 606 2.26 -16.80 -19.08
C ARG A 606 1.14 -16.56 -20.08
N VAL A 607 1.25 -17.09 -21.29
CA VAL A 607 0.26 -16.94 -22.35
C VAL A 607 -0.14 -18.31 -22.91
N LYS A 608 -1.44 -18.55 -23.04
CA LYS A 608 -2.00 -19.71 -23.73
C LYS A 608 -2.96 -19.28 -24.82
N LEU A 609 -2.97 -20.02 -25.92
CA LEU A 609 -3.95 -19.82 -26.99
C LEU A 609 -5.16 -20.73 -26.75
N ASP A 610 -6.36 -20.21 -26.99
CA ASP A 610 -7.55 -21.05 -27.06
C ASP A 610 -7.66 -21.79 -28.42
N LYS A 611 -8.73 -22.56 -28.58
CA LYS A 611 -8.98 -23.36 -29.79
C LYS A 611 -9.10 -22.52 -31.08
N ASP A 612 -9.49 -21.26 -30.95
CA ASP A 612 -9.70 -20.33 -32.07
C ASP A 612 -8.46 -19.44 -32.30
N GLY A 613 -7.40 -19.65 -31.50
CA GLY A 613 -6.13 -18.94 -31.58
C GLY A 613 -6.08 -17.61 -30.84
N ILE A 614 -7.07 -17.33 -29.98
CA ILE A 614 -7.14 -16.11 -29.18
C ILE A 614 -6.24 -16.28 -27.95
N PRO A 615 -5.34 -15.33 -27.64
CA PRO A 615 -4.47 -15.44 -26.48
C PRO A 615 -5.23 -15.15 -25.18
N LYS A 616 -4.81 -15.87 -24.14
CA LYS A 616 -5.20 -15.66 -22.76
C LYS A 616 -3.93 -15.47 -21.92
N ILE A 617 -3.97 -14.54 -20.99
CA ILE A 617 -2.88 -14.29 -20.05
C ILE A 617 -3.15 -15.05 -18.75
N LEU A 618 -2.08 -15.46 -18.07
CA LEU A 618 -2.15 -16.01 -16.73
C LEU A 618 -2.70 -14.93 -15.78
N VAL A 619 -3.86 -15.18 -15.19
CA VAL A 619 -4.53 -14.31 -14.21
C VAL A 619 -4.73 -15.00 -12.86
N GLY A 620 -4.02 -16.10 -12.59
CA GLY A 620 -4.14 -16.86 -11.35
C GLY A 620 -3.19 -18.05 -11.34
N GLU A 621 -3.23 -18.91 -10.32
CA GLU A 621 -2.52 -20.19 -10.39
C GLU A 621 -3.17 -21.09 -11.44
N ASN A 622 -2.53 -21.19 -12.60
CA ASN A 622 -2.96 -21.97 -13.76
C ASN A 622 -4.29 -21.53 -14.40
N GLU A 623 -4.82 -20.36 -14.02
CA GLU A 623 -6.00 -19.77 -14.63
C GLU A 623 -5.60 -18.78 -15.71
N PHE A 624 -6.20 -18.93 -16.89
CA PHE A 624 -5.92 -18.11 -18.07
C PHE A 624 -7.20 -17.41 -18.50
N ASP A 625 -7.16 -16.09 -18.56
CA ASP A 625 -8.30 -15.27 -18.99
C ASP A 625 -7.90 -14.29 -20.10
N TYR A 626 -8.91 -13.76 -20.78
CA TYR A 626 -8.72 -12.85 -21.90
C TYR A 626 -8.29 -11.47 -21.42
N ASP A 627 -7.20 -10.98 -22.00
CA ASP A 627 -6.78 -9.59 -21.87
C ASP A 627 -6.84 -8.91 -23.24
N VAL A 628 -7.50 -7.76 -23.32
CA VAL A 628 -7.77 -7.09 -24.60
C VAL A 628 -6.48 -6.50 -25.20
N ASP A 629 -5.55 -6.00 -24.37
CA ASP A 629 -4.25 -5.49 -24.83
C ASP A 629 -3.40 -6.63 -25.41
N LEU A 630 -3.45 -7.81 -24.79
CA LEU A 630 -2.80 -9.01 -25.28
C LEU A 630 -3.42 -9.49 -26.62
N VAL A 631 -4.75 -9.56 -26.72
CA VAL A 631 -5.44 -9.97 -27.94
C VAL A 631 -5.11 -9.06 -29.11
N THR A 632 -5.13 -7.73 -28.92
CA THR A 632 -4.75 -6.78 -29.97
C THR A 632 -3.29 -6.94 -30.40
N SER A 633 -2.38 -7.14 -29.43
CA SER A 633 -0.94 -7.32 -29.71
C SER A 633 -0.65 -8.61 -30.49
N TYR A 634 -1.28 -9.73 -30.12
CA TYR A 634 -1.14 -10.99 -30.85
C TYR A 634 -1.79 -10.94 -32.23
N ALA A 635 -2.93 -10.26 -32.40
CA ALA A 635 -3.53 -10.07 -33.72
C ALA A 635 -2.53 -9.41 -34.68
N LEU A 636 -1.89 -8.32 -34.26
CA LEU A 636 -0.88 -7.61 -35.05
C LEU A 636 0.35 -8.47 -35.34
N MET A 637 0.80 -9.29 -34.39
CA MET A 637 1.86 -10.27 -34.62
C MET A 637 1.45 -11.33 -35.66
N TRP A 638 0.24 -11.89 -35.55
CA TRP A 638 -0.25 -12.90 -36.49
C TRP A 638 -0.41 -12.34 -37.90
N TYR A 639 -0.83 -11.08 -38.03
CA TYR A 639 -0.81 -10.38 -39.31
C TYR A 639 0.59 -10.35 -39.91
N THR A 640 1.60 -9.92 -39.15
CA THR A 640 3.00 -9.90 -39.60
C THR A 640 3.47 -11.27 -40.09
N GLN A 641 3.14 -12.34 -39.35
CA GLN A 641 3.49 -13.71 -39.74
C GLN A 641 2.73 -14.17 -40.99
N SER A 642 1.50 -13.69 -41.21
CA SER A 642 0.72 -14.03 -42.39
C SER A 642 1.30 -13.46 -43.69
N LEU A 643 2.02 -12.32 -43.62
CA LEU A 643 2.72 -11.73 -44.76
C LEU A 643 3.85 -12.63 -45.29
N GLU A 644 4.31 -13.59 -44.49
CA GLU A 644 5.32 -14.59 -44.87
C GLU A 644 4.68 -15.90 -45.39
N ASN A 645 3.44 -15.82 -45.91
CA ASN A 645 2.67 -16.92 -46.51
C ASN A 645 2.34 -18.09 -45.56
N LYS A 646 2.12 -17.84 -44.27
CA LYS A 646 1.63 -18.85 -43.31
C LYS A 646 0.11 -18.79 -43.18
N ASN A 647 -0.61 -19.66 -43.89
CA ASN A 647 -2.08 -19.73 -43.84
C ASN A 647 -2.67 -19.82 -42.41
N ALA A 648 -2.03 -20.58 -41.52
CA ALA A 648 -2.47 -20.71 -40.13
C ALA A 648 -2.38 -19.38 -39.33
N ALA A 649 -1.41 -18.51 -39.64
CA ALA A 649 -1.30 -17.20 -38.99
C ALA A 649 -2.39 -16.24 -39.47
N LYS A 650 -2.76 -16.32 -40.76
CA LYS A 650 -3.88 -15.57 -41.33
C LYS A 650 -5.19 -15.91 -40.61
N GLU A 651 -5.47 -17.18 -40.39
CA GLU A 651 -6.68 -17.62 -39.68
C GLU A 651 -6.72 -17.06 -38.25
N LYS A 652 -5.62 -17.17 -37.49
CA LYS A 652 -5.53 -16.61 -36.12
C LYS A 652 -5.70 -15.10 -36.08
N PHE A 653 -5.14 -14.37 -37.05
CA PHE A 653 -5.34 -12.94 -37.18
C PHE A 653 -6.83 -12.61 -37.35
N ILE A 654 -7.51 -13.26 -38.31
CA ILE A 654 -8.93 -13.05 -38.54
C ILE A 654 -9.78 -13.43 -37.33
N SER A 655 -9.46 -14.52 -36.63
CA SER A 655 -10.13 -14.90 -35.38
C SER A 655 -10.00 -13.81 -34.32
N CYS A 656 -8.80 -13.26 -34.10
CA CYS A 656 -8.58 -12.18 -33.13
C CYS A 656 -9.34 -10.90 -33.54
N SER A 657 -9.31 -10.53 -34.82
CA SER A 657 -10.03 -9.36 -35.34
C SER A 657 -11.54 -9.49 -35.15
N LYS A 658 -12.13 -10.66 -35.43
CA LYS A 658 -13.55 -10.93 -35.17
C LYS A 658 -13.87 -10.91 -33.68
N TRP A 659 -12.99 -11.48 -32.85
CA TRP A 659 -13.16 -11.47 -31.40
C TRP A 659 -13.20 -10.03 -30.87
N LEU A 660 -12.32 -9.15 -31.34
CA LEU A 660 -12.30 -7.73 -30.96
C LEU A 660 -13.57 -7.01 -31.41
N ALA A 661 -14.00 -7.19 -32.67
CA ALA A 661 -15.24 -6.60 -33.17
C ALA A 661 -16.48 -7.04 -32.38
N LYS A 662 -16.49 -8.29 -31.88
CA LYS A 662 -17.57 -8.83 -31.03
C LYS A 662 -17.58 -8.24 -29.61
N HIS A 663 -16.41 -7.91 -29.06
CA HIS A 663 -16.27 -7.32 -27.72
C HIS A 663 -16.35 -5.79 -27.72
N GLN A 664 -16.38 -5.16 -28.90
CA GLN A 664 -16.67 -3.75 -29.03
C GLN A 664 -18.15 -3.48 -28.73
N LYS A 665 -18.43 -2.49 -27.88
CA LYS A 665 -19.78 -2.01 -27.59
C LYS A 665 -20.32 -1.10 -28.70
N SER A 666 -21.62 -0.83 -28.65
CA SER A 666 -22.30 0.04 -29.61
C SER A 666 -21.78 1.48 -29.60
N ASP A 667 -21.25 1.96 -28.47
CA ASP A 667 -20.60 3.28 -28.35
C ASP A 667 -19.18 3.30 -28.94
N GLY A 668 -18.64 2.16 -29.36
CA GLY A 668 -17.30 2.03 -29.92
C GLY A 668 -16.20 1.68 -28.93
N SER A 669 -16.52 1.61 -27.63
CA SER A 669 -15.56 1.18 -26.62
C SER A 669 -15.23 -0.31 -26.74
N ILE A 670 -13.97 -0.66 -26.48
CA ILE A 670 -13.54 -2.03 -26.21
C ILE A 670 -13.10 -2.09 -24.74
N PRO A 671 -14.00 -2.47 -23.82
CA PRO A 671 -13.73 -2.44 -22.39
C PRO A 671 -12.70 -3.49 -21.99
N MET A 672 -11.79 -3.11 -21.10
CA MET A 672 -10.84 -4.03 -20.49
C MET A 672 -11.60 -5.07 -19.65
N LEU A 673 -11.26 -6.34 -19.88
CA LEU A 673 -11.85 -7.46 -19.15
C LEU A 673 -11.20 -7.63 -17.77
N LEU A 674 -9.93 -7.25 -17.64
CA LEU A 674 -9.18 -7.26 -16.39
C LEU A 674 -9.33 -5.92 -15.66
N GLY A 675 -9.49 -5.98 -14.33
CA GLY A 675 -9.79 -4.82 -13.49
C GLY A 675 -8.61 -3.89 -13.18
N ARG A 676 -7.36 -4.33 -13.40
CA ARG A 676 -6.17 -3.56 -13.03
C ARG A 676 -5.78 -2.56 -14.11
N ARG A 677 -5.48 -1.34 -13.68
CA ARG A 677 -4.85 -0.30 -14.50
C ARG A 677 -3.41 -0.11 -14.04
N TYR A 678 -2.54 0.39 -14.92
CA TYR A 678 -1.15 0.67 -14.58
C TYR A 678 -1.04 1.62 -13.38
N ARG A 679 -0.10 1.36 -12.46
CA ARG A 679 0.10 2.10 -11.18
C ARG A 679 -1.11 2.19 -10.24
N GLU A 680 -2.18 1.44 -10.51
CA GLU A 680 -3.42 1.49 -9.75
C GLU A 680 -3.90 0.08 -9.37
N GLU A 681 -4.22 -0.12 -8.10
CA GLU A 681 -4.89 -1.34 -7.62
C GLU A 681 -6.42 -1.22 -7.75
N THR A 682 -6.91 -0.75 -8.91
CA THR A 682 -8.35 -0.72 -9.15
C THR A 682 -8.88 -2.14 -9.38
N PHE A 683 -10.04 -2.44 -8.78
CA PHE A 683 -10.62 -3.79 -8.73
C PHE A 683 -11.88 -3.98 -9.59
N ASN A 684 -12.18 -3.03 -10.49
CA ASN A 684 -13.39 -3.09 -11.31
C ASN A 684 -13.01 -3.10 -12.80
N GLY A 685 -13.28 -4.22 -13.49
CA GLY A 685 -13.19 -4.30 -14.95
C GLY A 685 -14.19 -3.37 -15.65
N GLY A 686 -13.96 -3.08 -16.92
CA GLY A 686 -14.84 -2.24 -17.74
C GLY A 686 -14.35 -0.82 -18.01
N TRP A 687 -13.18 -0.43 -17.49
CA TRP A 687 -12.47 0.78 -17.95
C TRP A 687 -12.00 0.59 -19.40
N VAL A 688 -11.73 1.69 -20.11
CA VAL A 688 -11.32 1.63 -21.53
C VAL A 688 -9.93 2.22 -21.67
N SER A 689 -9.04 1.50 -22.36
CA SER A 689 -7.69 1.98 -22.62
C SER A 689 -7.56 2.68 -23.96
N ALA A 690 -7.01 3.90 -23.97
CA ALA A 690 -6.72 4.62 -25.20
C ALA A 690 -5.71 3.87 -26.08
N LYS A 691 -4.71 3.23 -25.44
CA LYS A 691 -3.72 2.36 -26.10
C LYS A 691 -4.38 1.24 -26.87
N VAL A 692 -5.34 0.55 -26.23
CA VAL A 692 -6.08 -0.56 -26.83
C VAL A 692 -6.96 -0.10 -27.99
N GLN A 693 -7.63 1.05 -27.86
CA GLN A 693 -8.39 1.65 -28.96
C GLN A 693 -7.49 1.98 -30.15
N GLY A 694 -6.30 2.55 -29.92
CA GLY A 694 -5.29 2.79 -30.95
C GLY A 694 -4.83 1.50 -31.64
N LYS A 695 -4.48 0.46 -30.88
CA LYS A 695 -4.12 -0.85 -31.45
C LYS A 695 -5.28 -1.49 -32.23
N ALA A 696 -6.52 -1.33 -31.77
CA ALA A 696 -7.70 -1.85 -32.46
C ALA A 696 -7.87 -1.20 -33.84
N LEU A 697 -7.60 0.10 -33.99
CA LEU A 697 -7.55 0.76 -35.31
C LEU A 697 -6.52 0.10 -36.23
N SER A 698 -5.31 -0.17 -35.74
CA SER A 698 -4.28 -0.90 -36.50
C SER A 698 -4.72 -2.31 -36.91
N VAL A 699 -5.44 -3.02 -36.03
CA VAL A 699 -5.98 -4.37 -36.31
C VAL A 699 -7.07 -4.30 -37.37
N PHE A 700 -8.07 -3.44 -37.19
CA PHE A 700 -9.20 -3.32 -38.10
C PHE A 700 -8.79 -2.81 -39.48
N SER A 701 -7.80 -1.90 -39.56
CA SER A 701 -7.25 -1.43 -40.84
C SER A 701 -6.68 -2.59 -41.64
N ARG A 702 -5.86 -3.42 -40.99
CA ARG A 702 -5.23 -4.59 -41.59
C ARG A 702 -6.24 -5.69 -41.93
N ALA A 703 -7.27 -5.86 -41.10
CA ALA A 703 -8.32 -6.84 -41.34
C ALA A 703 -9.17 -6.45 -42.55
N TYR A 704 -9.57 -5.17 -42.64
CA TYR A 704 -10.29 -4.64 -43.80
C TYR A 704 -9.47 -4.74 -45.07
N GLU A 705 -8.21 -4.31 -45.07
CA GLU A 705 -7.33 -4.43 -46.25
C GLU A 705 -7.17 -5.88 -46.70
N MET A 706 -7.12 -6.83 -45.76
CA MET A 706 -6.92 -8.25 -46.05
C MET A 706 -8.20 -8.96 -46.55
N THR A 707 -9.38 -8.54 -46.12
CA THR A 707 -10.63 -9.27 -46.38
C THR A 707 -11.68 -8.50 -47.20
N GLY A 708 -11.62 -7.17 -47.24
CA GLY A 708 -12.67 -6.31 -47.78
C GLY A 708 -13.98 -6.34 -46.98
N ASP A 709 -13.98 -6.88 -45.76
CA ASP A 709 -15.19 -7.05 -44.96
C ASP A 709 -15.56 -5.76 -44.21
N LYS A 710 -16.73 -5.20 -44.53
CA LYS A 710 -17.25 -3.96 -43.93
C LYS A 710 -17.42 -4.03 -42.42
N LEU A 711 -17.51 -5.22 -41.83
CA LEU A 711 -17.51 -5.39 -40.38
C LEU A 711 -16.35 -4.63 -39.70
N TYR A 712 -15.15 -4.73 -40.27
CA TYR A 712 -13.96 -4.11 -39.69
C TYR A 712 -13.90 -2.61 -39.95
N LEU A 713 -14.41 -2.15 -41.09
CA LEU A 713 -14.57 -0.73 -41.39
C LEU A 713 -15.51 -0.07 -40.36
N ASP A 714 -16.69 -0.67 -40.14
CA ASP A 714 -17.66 -0.17 -39.19
C ASP A 714 -17.13 -0.22 -37.74
N ALA A 715 -16.40 -1.28 -37.39
CA ALA A 715 -15.79 -1.42 -36.08
C ALA A 715 -14.71 -0.35 -35.83
N GLY A 716 -13.82 -0.08 -36.79
CA GLY A 716 -12.80 0.94 -36.62
C GLY A 716 -13.37 2.36 -36.63
N ASN A 717 -14.41 2.65 -37.42
CA ASN A 717 -15.12 3.94 -37.36
C ASN A 717 -15.69 4.21 -35.96
N ARG A 718 -16.29 3.20 -35.33
CA ARG A 718 -16.76 3.33 -33.93
C ARG A 718 -15.61 3.45 -32.93
N ALA A 719 -14.51 2.72 -33.14
CA ALA A 719 -13.34 2.79 -32.26
C ALA A 719 -12.69 4.19 -32.30
N LEU A 720 -12.57 4.78 -33.49
CA LEU A 720 -12.10 6.14 -33.70
C LEU A 720 -13.01 7.16 -33.01
N ALA A 721 -14.33 7.04 -33.23
CA ALA A 721 -15.30 7.93 -32.61
C ALA A 721 -15.21 7.91 -31.07
N TYR A 722 -15.09 6.73 -30.46
CA TYR A 722 -14.92 6.61 -29.01
C TYR A 722 -13.59 7.19 -28.53
N LEU A 723 -12.50 6.91 -29.26
CA LEU A 723 -11.17 7.45 -28.95
C LEU A 723 -11.20 8.99 -28.92
N GLN A 724 -11.88 9.62 -29.88
CA GLN A 724 -12.01 11.08 -29.97
C GLN A 724 -12.97 11.69 -28.94
N ASP A 725 -14.10 11.05 -28.66
CA ASP A 725 -15.14 11.59 -27.76
C ASP A 725 -14.84 11.35 -26.27
N LYS A 726 -14.21 10.21 -25.95
CA LYS A 726 -14.04 9.76 -24.56
C LYS A 726 -12.60 9.64 -24.10
N CYS A 727 -11.68 9.21 -24.95
CA CYS A 727 -10.28 9.07 -24.56
C CYS A 727 -9.48 10.37 -24.72
N LEU A 728 -9.86 11.26 -25.64
CA LEU A 728 -9.22 12.56 -25.80
C LEU A 728 -9.62 13.49 -24.65
N ARG A 729 -8.68 13.73 -23.73
CA ARG A 729 -8.85 14.73 -22.67
C ARG A 729 -8.35 16.05 -23.17
N THR A 730 -9.18 17.09 -23.06
CA THR A 730 -8.79 18.47 -23.35
C THR A 730 -8.76 19.24 -22.05
N TYR A 731 -7.60 19.77 -21.72
CA TYR A 731 -7.40 20.61 -20.56
C TYR A 731 -7.63 22.08 -20.93
N ASP A 732 -8.43 22.75 -20.11
CA ASP A 732 -8.72 24.18 -20.22
C ASP A 732 -8.37 24.90 -18.90
N LYS A 733 -7.53 25.93 -19.03
CA LYS A 733 -6.98 26.69 -17.90
C LYS A 733 -8.05 27.32 -17.00
N ASP A 734 -9.23 27.62 -17.55
CA ASP A 734 -10.30 28.30 -16.83
C ASP A 734 -11.20 27.37 -16.02
N ASN A 735 -11.19 26.05 -16.30
CA ASN A 735 -12.14 25.09 -15.75
C ASN A 735 -11.49 23.98 -14.89
N ASP A 736 -10.19 23.71 -15.09
CA ASP A 736 -9.46 22.65 -14.40
C ASP A 736 -8.57 23.20 -13.27
N LYS A 737 -8.26 22.37 -12.26
CA LYS A 737 -7.25 22.73 -11.23
C LYS A 737 -5.85 22.53 -11.82
N PRO A 738 -5.06 23.60 -12.08
CA PRO A 738 -3.80 23.45 -12.79
C PRO A 738 -2.71 22.84 -11.90
N SER A 739 -2.01 21.81 -12.40
CA SER A 739 -0.65 21.51 -11.97
C SER A 739 0.35 22.38 -12.76
N GLU A 740 1.55 22.61 -12.24
CA GLU A 740 2.60 23.38 -12.95
C GLU A 740 2.92 22.74 -14.32
N LEU A 741 2.84 21.41 -14.41
CA LEU A 741 2.95 20.67 -15.67
C LEU A 741 1.81 21.00 -16.63
N LEU A 742 0.56 20.98 -16.16
CA LEU A 742 -0.60 21.29 -17.01
C LEU A 742 -0.58 22.74 -17.50
N GLU A 743 -0.21 23.70 -16.64
CA GLU A 743 -0.02 25.09 -17.04
C GLU A 743 1.02 25.24 -18.16
N TYR A 744 2.12 24.50 -18.07
CA TYR A 744 3.14 24.48 -19.11
C TYR A 744 2.63 23.90 -20.42
N LEU A 745 1.94 22.75 -20.35
CA LEU A 745 1.44 22.06 -21.53
C LEU A 745 0.38 22.91 -22.28
N SER A 746 -0.42 23.68 -21.55
CA SER A 746 -1.51 24.52 -22.07
C SER A 746 -1.15 26.00 -22.29
N LYS A 747 0.13 26.39 -22.16
CA LYS A 747 0.52 27.81 -22.23
C LYS A 747 0.25 28.47 -23.59
N ASP A 748 0.25 27.69 -24.67
CA ASP A 748 0.06 28.16 -26.05
C ASP A 748 -1.38 27.92 -26.56
N GLY A 749 -2.31 27.59 -25.67
CA GLY A 749 -3.70 27.22 -25.99
C GLY A 749 -4.10 25.88 -25.36
N PRO A 750 -5.34 25.41 -25.63
CA PRO A 750 -5.83 24.13 -25.10
C PRO A 750 -4.86 22.99 -25.39
N PHE A 751 -4.65 22.15 -24.38
CA PHE A 751 -3.79 20.98 -24.50
C PHE A 751 -4.65 19.73 -24.47
N SER A 752 -4.56 18.93 -25.52
CA SER A 752 -5.29 17.68 -25.63
C SER A 752 -4.32 16.50 -25.72
N TYR A 753 -4.67 15.40 -25.07
CA TYR A 753 -3.89 14.15 -25.06
C TYR A 753 -4.84 12.96 -24.88
N PHE A 754 -4.42 11.77 -25.34
CA PHE A 754 -5.24 10.57 -25.17
C PHE A 754 -4.94 9.87 -23.86
N GLU A 755 -5.97 9.51 -23.11
CA GLU A 755 -5.87 8.88 -21.79
C GLU A 755 -6.95 7.83 -21.60
N ASP A 756 -6.71 6.90 -20.68
CA ASP A 756 -7.69 5.88 -20.32
C ASP A 756 -8.94 6.49 -19.64
N VAL A 757 -10.07 5.81 -19.85
CA VAL A 757 -11.37 6.15 -19.25
C VAL A 757 -11.63 5.21 -18.08
N SER A 758 -11.23 5.64 -16.89
CA SER A 758 -11.27 4.86 -15.63
C SER A 758 -11.94 5.60 -14.46
N GLY A 759 -12.12 6.92 -14.56
CA GLY A 759 -12.53 7.78 -13.45
C GLY A 759 -11.37 8.20 -12.52
N ASN A 760 -10.14 7.78 -12.82
CA ASN A 760 -8.94 8.14 -12.07
C ASN A 760 -8.12 9.23 -12.78
N GLU A 761 -7.05 9.67 -12.10
CA GLU A 761 -6.10 10.66 -12.60
C GLU A 761 -5.37 10.18 -13.86
N ALA A 762 -4.82 11.15 -14.59
CA ALA A 762 -4.07 10.92 -15.82
C ALA A 762 -2.65 10.45 -15.49
N HIS A 763 -2.16 9.51 -16.29
CA HIS A 763 -0.79 9.00 -16.15
C HIS A 763 0.15 9.67 -17.15
N TYR A 764 -0.36 10.16 -18.29
CA TYR A 764 0.47 10.64 -19.39
C TYR A 764 1.45 9.54 -19.84
N ARG A 765 0.93 8.38 -20.21
CA ARG A 765 1.77 7.25 -20.63
C ARG A 765 2.33 7.45 -22.03
N LEU A 766 3.65 7.34 -22.18
CA LEU A 766 4.33 7.48 -23.47
C LEU A 766 3.90 6.39 -24.46
N ASP A 767 3.85 5.12 -24.02
CA ASP A 767 3.47 4.01 -24.89
C ASP A 767 2.05 4.15 -25.40
N THR A 768 1.11 4.61 -24.56
CA THR A 768 -0.26 4.93 -24.97
C THR A 768 -0.29 5.93 -26.14
N GLN A 769 0.42 7.05 -26.03
CA GLN A 769 0.46 8.07 -27.09
C GLN A 769 1.03 7.50 -28.39
N LEU A 770 2.13 6.73 -28.30
CA LEU A 770 2.77 6.12 -29.47
C LEU A 770 1.85 5.11 -30.18
N TYR A 771 1.16 4.25 -29.44
CA TYR A 771 0.20 3.31 -30.03
C TYR A 771 -1.00 4.01 -30.66
N VAL A 772 -1.50 5.09 -30.03
CA VAL A 772 -2.59 5.89 -30.60
C VAL A 772 -2.17 6.55 -31.91
N LEU A 773 -1.00 7.19 -31.96
CA LEU A 773 -0.47 7.79 -33.21
C LEU A 773 -0.36 6.78 -34.34
N ILE A 774 0.16 5.59 -34.05
CA ILE A 774 0.31 4.52 -35.03
C ILE A 774 -1.06 4.02 -35.51
N GLY A 775 -2.02 3.85 -34.59
CA GLY A 775 -3.40 3.47 -34.92
C GLY A 775 -4.13 4.50 -35.77
N LEU A 776 -4.02 5.79 -35.42
CA LEU A 776 -4.58 6.90 -36.18
C LEU A 776 -3.99 6.94 -37.59
N TYR A 777 -2.67 6.87 -37.71
CA TYR A 777 -1.99 6.83 -39.00
C TYR A 777 -2.46 5.66 -39.87
N ASP A 778 -2.53 4.46 -39.30
CA ASP A 778 -3.01 3.28 -40.02
C ASP A 778 -4.44 3.50 -40.55
N TRP A 779 -5.31 4.10 -39.72
CA TRP A 779 -6.70 4.38 -40.08
C TRP A 779 -6.84 5.47 -41.17
N THR A 780 -5.94 6.47 -41.21
CA THR A 780 -5.95 7.49 -42.30
C THR A 780 -5.82 6.86 -43.69
N GLN A 781 -5.10 5.73 -43.80
CA GLN A 781 -4.92 5.01 -45.06
C GLN A 781 -6.18 4.25 -45.49
N ILE A 782 -7.13 4.04 -44.55
CA ILE A 782 -8.44 3.46 -44.81
C ILE A 782 -9.45 4.56 -45.14
N GLU A 783 -9.53 5.63 -44.34
CA GLU A 783 -10.43 6.79 -44.59
C GLU A 783 -10.22 7.41 -45.98
N SER A 784 -8.97 7.49 -46.43
CA SER A 784 -8.62 7.99 -47.76
C SER A 784 -9.15 7.13 -48.90
N LYS A 785 -9.45 5.85 -48.66
CA LYS A 785 -9.99 4.92 -49.66
C LYS A 785 -11.53 4.88 -49.66
N ASP A 786 -12.17 5.04 -48.51
CA ASP A 786 -13.64 5.01 -48.37
C ASP A 786 -14.31 6.40 -48.45
N GLY A 787 -13.53 7.49 -48.57
CA GLY A 787 -14.03 8.85 -48.79
C GLY A 787 -14.72 9.48 -47.57
N SER A 788 -14.53 8.90 -46.37
CA SER A 788 -15.29 9.20 -45.15
C SER A 788 -14.77 10.37 -44.30
N GLY A 789 -13.83 11.17 -44.82
CA GLY A 789 -13.41 12.44 -44.20
C GLY A 789 -12.28 12.31 -43.18
N GLY A 790 -11.42 13.33 -43.13
CA GLY A 790 -10.12 13.32 -42.46
C GLY A 790 -10.13 13.48 -40.93
N ALA A 791 -11.04 12.82 -40.22
CA ALA A 791 -11.09 12.91 -38.76
C ALA A 791 -9.86 12.25 -38.10
N ALA A 792 -9.39 11.12 -38.63
CA ALA A 792 -8.19 10.46 -38.10
C ALA A 792 -6.92 11.27 -38.37
N ILE A 793 -6.81 11.94 -39.53
CA ILE A 793 -5.64 12.78 -39.85
C ILE A 793 -5.59 14.04 -38.98
N GLU A 794 -6.73 14.67 -38.70
CA GLU A 794 -6.78 15.80 -37.77
C GLU A 794 -6.33 15.39 -36.36
N SER A 795 -6.80 14.24 -35.88
CA SER A 795 -6.40 13.70 -34.58
C SER A 795 -4.91 13.34 -34.55
N PHE A 796 -4.39 12.76 -35.64
CA PHE A 796 -2.97 12.45 -35.79
C PHE A 796 -2.12 13.73 -35.72
N ASP A 797 -2.47 14.76 -36.47
CA ASP A 797 -1.72 16.02 -36.49
C ASP A 797 -1.73 16.74 -35.13
N ASN A 798 -2.86 16.70 -34.42
CA ASN A 798 -2.96 17.28 -33.07
C ASN A 798 -2.14 16.48 -32.06
N GLU A 799 -2.15 15.16 -32.15
CA GLU A 799 -1.36 14.29 -31.29
C GLU A 799 0.16 14.43 -31.55
N ILE A 800 0.58 14.67 -32.80
CA ILE A 800 1.98 15.01 -33.12
C ILE A 800 2.41 16.32 -32.45
N LYS A 801 1.54 17.35 -32.43
CA LYS A 801 1.82 18.61 -31.71
C LYS A 801 1.97 18.36 -30.21
N MET A 802 1.12 17.51 -29.63
CA MET A 802 1.19 17.11 -28.23
C MET A 802 2.51 16.39 -27.93
N LEU A 803 2.84 15.34 -28.69
CA LEU A 803 4.02 14.52 -28.48
C LEU A 803 5.32 15.35 -28.56
N LYS A 804 5.38 16.35 -29.44
CA LYS A 804 6.52 17.29 -29.53
C LYS A 804 6.75 18.14 -28.28
N LYS A 805 5.72 18.37 -27.49
CA LYS A 805 5.80 19.09 -26.21
C LYS A 805 6.12 18.15 -25.05
N THR A 806 5.61 16.92 -25.06
CA THR A 806 5.76 16.00 -23.94
C THR A 806 7.00 15.10 -24.01
N LEU A 807 7.49 14.73 -25.21
CA LEU A 807 8.71 13.89 -25.38
C LEU A 807 9.90 14.31 -24.51
N PRO A 808 10.28 15.62 -24.45
CA PRO A 808 11.42 16.05 -23.63
C PRO A 808 11.25 15.79 -22.13
N LEU A 809 10.00 15.65 -21.66
CA LEU A 809 9.66 15.47 -20.25
C LEU A 809 9.87 14.02 -19.80
N TYR A 810 9.90 13.06 -20.73
CA TYR A 810 10.15 11.66 -20.42
C TYR A 810 11.64 11.32 -20.28
N ASP A 811 12.53 12.21 -20.73
CA ASP A 811 13.98 11.99 -20.69
C ASP A 811 14.52 12.15 -19.27
N LEU A 812 15.13 11.08 -18.74
CA LEU A 812 15.85 11.04 -17.47
C LEU A 812 17.36 10.99 -17.66
N ASN A 813 17.86 11.66 -18.69
CA ASN A 813 19.27 11.77 -19.05
C ASN A 813 19.94 10.41 -19.31
N GLY A 814 19.33 9.58 -20.16
CA GLY A 814 19.85 8.25 -20.51
C GLY A 814 18.86 7.11 -20.30
N TYR A 815 17.60 7.42 -20.00
CA TYR A 815 16.48 6.48 -19.92
C TYR A 815 15.18 7.27 -20.19
N LEU A 816 14.15 6.62 -20.72
CA LEU A 816 12.82 7.21 -20.88
C LEU A 816 11.87 6.63 -19.83
N THR A 817 11.33 7.49 -18.96
CA THR A 817 10.24 7.10 -18.06
C THR A 817 8.99 6.72 -18.86
N GLY A 818 8.21 5.76 -18.37
CA GLY A 818 6.97 5.31 -19.02
C GLY A 818 5.79 6.29 -18.89
N ASP A 819 5.82 7.14 -17.87
CA ASP A 819 4.76 8.09 -17.51
C ASP A 819 5.32 9.39 -16.89
N LEU A 820 4.47 10.42 -16.76
CA LEU A 820 4.83 11.71 -16.15
C LEU A 820 4.26 11.92 -14.74
N MET A 821 3.81 10.86 -14.05
CA MET A 821 3.19 11.00 -12.71
C MET A 821 4.14 11.55 -11.64
N HIS A 822 5.45 11.42 -11.86
CA HIS A 822 6.47 12.01 -11.01
C HIS A 822 6.56 13.54 -11.12
N LEU A 823 6.01 14.11 -12.19
CA LEU A 823 5.90 15.56 -12.41
C LEU A 823 4.48 16.08 -12.14
N SER A 824 3.42 15.33 -12.47
CA SER A 824 2.03 15.76 -12.23
C SER A 824 1.61 15.62 -10.77
N ASP A 825 1.84 14.44 -10.17
CA ASP A 825 1.25 14.03 -8.90
C ASP A 825 2.31 13.64 -7.86
N GLN A 826 3.57 14.05 -8.11
CA GLN A 826 4.74 13.79 -7.26
C GLN A 826 4.95 12.31 -6.90
N HIS A 827 4.51 11.38 -7.73
CA HIS A 827 4.76 9.95 -7.53
C HIS A 827 6.24 9.62 -7.72
N ILE A 828 6.66 8.43 -7.28
CA ILE A 828 8.01 7.93 -7.62
C ILE A 828 8.14 7.77 -9.14
N VAL A 829 9.36 8.01 -9.63
CA VAL A 829 9.72 7.83 -11.04
C VAL A 829 9.46 6.39 -11.48
N ALA A 830 8.77 6.22 -12.62
CA ALA A 830 8.56 4.91 -13.24
C ALA A 830 9.83 4.42 -13.93
N LEU A 831 10.45 3.41 -13.33
CA LEU A 831 11.45 2.60 -14.01
C LEU A 831 10.74 1.30 -14.42
N ASP A 832 10.23 1.31 -15.66
CA ASP A 832 9.52 0.18 -16.25
C ASP A 832 10.49 -0.97 -16.58
N ALA A 833 9.92 -2.17 -16.79
CA ALA A 833 10.68 -3.32 -17.27
C ALA A 833 11.43 -2.98 -18.58
N ASP A 834 12.60 -3.60 -18.73
CA ASP A 834 13.55 -3.34 -19.82
C ASP A 834 12.91 -3.37 -21.22
N ASP A 835 11.95 -4.27 -21.42
CA ASP A 835 11.23 -4.44 -22.69
C ASP A 835 10.37 -3.22 -23.07
N LYS A 836 9.64 -2.63 -22.13
CA LYS A 836 8.78 -1.46 -22.39
C LYS A 836 9.58 -0.22 -22.80
N PHE A 837 10.70 0.03 -22.14
CA PHE A 837 11.61 1.12 -22.50
C PHE A 837 12.13 0.94 -23.93
N VAL A 838 12.70 -0.23 -24.24
CA VAL A 838 13.25 -0.52 -25.57
C VAL A 838 12.17 -0.47 -26.64
N LYS A 839 10.97 -0.99 -26.37
CA LYS A 839 9.85 -0.96 -27.32
C LYS A 839 9.37 0.46 -27.60
N SER A 840 9.38 1.34 -26.60
CA SER A 840 9.03 2.75 -26.80
C SER A 840 9.97 3.43 -27.79
N ILE A 841 11.28 3.10 -27.78
CA ILE A 841 12.22 3.58 -28.80
C ILE A 841 11.88 3.03 -30.19
N VAL A 842 11.52 1.74 -30.27
CA VAL A 842 11.12 1.09 -31.52
C VAL A 842 9.87 1.76 -32.12
N MET A 843 8.87 2.05 -31.30
CA MET A 843 7.65 2.75 -31.72
C MET A 843 7.93 4.21 -32.08
N LEU A 844 8.77 4.90 -31.31
CA LEU A 844 9.14 6.30 -31.60
C LEU A 844 9.86 6.43 -32.94
N ARG A 845 10.63 5.41 -33.35
CA ARG A 845 11.18 5.34 -34.72
C ARG A 845 10.08 5.32 -35.78
N ALA A 846 9.04 4.50 -35.59
CA ALA A 846 7.94 4.47 -36.56
C ALA A 846 7.22 5.82 -36.60
N VAL A 847 6.93 6.40 -35.44
CA VAL A 847 6.31 7.73 -35.32
C VAL A 847 7.15 8.82 -35.99
N SER A 848 8.48 8.81 -35.84
CA SER A 848 9.34 9.78 -36.51
C SER A 848 9.32 9.63 -38.04
N GLN A 849 9.19 8.39 -38.54
CA GLN A 849 9.11 8.10 -39.97
C GLN A 849 7.77 8.47 -40.61
N ILE A 850 6.65 8.27 -39.90
CA ILE A 850 5.30 8.55 -40.42
C ILE A 850 4.90 10.01 -40.24
N SER A 851 5.37 10.68 -39.19
CA SER A 851 5.09 12.10 -38.97
C SER A 851 5.86 13.02 -39.92
N GLY A 852 7.08 12.63 -40.32
CA GLY A 852 7.98 13.51 -41.07
C GLY A 852 8.43 14.75 -40.28
N ASP A 853 8.20 14.80 -38.97
CA ASP A 853 8.56 15.94 -38.14
C ASP A 853 10.03 15.85 -37.68
N GLU A 854 10.84 16.82 -38.08
CA GLU A 854 12.28 16.85 -37.77
C GLU A 854 12.58 16.94 -36.26
N LYS A 855 11.68 17.52 -35.45
CA LYS A 855 11.87 17.59 -33.98
C LYS A 855 11.68 16.22 -33.35
N ILE A 856 10.64 15.48 -33.75
CA ILE A 856 10.42 14.10 -33.29
C ILE A 856 11.56 13.19 -33.75
N LYS A 857 12.03 13.36 -34.99
CA LYS A 857 13.19 12.62 -35.49
C LYS A 857 14.47 12.91 -34.68
N ALA A 858 14.74 14.16 -34.34
CA ALA A 858 15.87 14.52 -33.47
C ALA A 858 15.75 13.89 -32.07
N PHE A 859 14.53 13.81 -31.50
CA PHE A 859 14.31 13.08 -30.24
C PHE A 859 14.55 11.59 -30.39
N TYR A 860 14.05 10.96 -31.45
CA TYR A 860 14.34 9.57 -31.75
C TYR A 860 15.85 9.31 -31.86
N ASP A 861 16.58 10.11 -32.62
CA ASP A 861 18.03 9.95 -32.81
C ASP A 861 18.74 10.03 -31.44
N ARG A 862 18.39 11.02 -30.61
CA ARG A 862 18.91 11.15 -29.24
C ARG A 862 18.57 9.93 -28.38
N TYR A 863 17.32 9.52 -28.30
CA TYR A 863 16.90 8.45 -27.39
C TYR A 863 17.36 7.06 -27.86
N SER A 864 17.51 6.87 -29.17
CA SER A 864 18.14 5.66 -29.72
C SER A 864 19.61 5.53 -29.27
N SER A 865 20.31 6.67 -29.12
CA SER A 865 21.68 6.68 -28.59
C SER A 865 21.79 6.18 -27.15
N PHE A 866 20.72 6.26 -26.35
CA PHE A 866 20.72 5.73 -24.98
C PHE A 866 20.95 4.21 -24.94
N MET A 867 20.62 3.51 -26.03
CA MET A 867 20.85 2.08 -26.18
C MET A 867 22.14 1.74 -26.93
N SER A 868 22.89 2.70 -27.45
CA SER A 868 24.12 2.39 -28.23
C SER A 868 25.37 3.02 -27.65
N ASP A 869 25.25 4.16 -26.98
CA ASP A 869 26.36 4.86 -26.37
C ASP A 869 26.72 4.25 -25.02
N ASP A 870 27.98 3.88 -24.87
CA ASP A 870 28.53 3.37 -23.63
C ASP A 870 28.36 4.38 -22.49
N PHE A 871 28.38 5.70 -22.73
CA PHE A 871 28.16 6.73 -21.71
C PHE A 871 26.80 6.57 -21.01
N TYR A 872 25.72 6.36 -21.78
CA TYR A 872 24.38 6.17 -21.23
C TYR A 872 24.19 4.78 -20.65
N ARG A 873 24.91 3.77 -21.18
CA ARG A 873 24.98 2.42 -20.62
C ARG A 873 25.94 2.30 -19.41
N GLN A 874 26.79 3.30 -19.17
CA GLN A 874 27.71 3.55 -18.04
C GLN A 874 28.76 4.67 -18.28
N ASN A 875 28.93 5.56 -17.31
CA ASN A 875 30.26 6.06 -16.93
C ASN A 875 30.66 5.41 -15.59
N LYS A 876 31.87 4.85 -15.50
CA LYS A 876 32.48 4.32 -14.27
C LYS A 876 32.55 5.36 -13.13
N GLU A 877 32.44 6.66 -13.40
CA GLU A 877 32.50 7.73 -12.39
C GLU A 877 31.20 7.97 -11.62
N LEU A 878 30.02 7.69 -12.18
CA LEU A 878 28.73 8.03 -11.56
C LEU A 878 28.11 6.88 -10.75
N LEU A 879 28.51 5.63 -11.04
CA LEU A 879 28.04 4.43 -10.34
C LEU A 879 29.03 3.90 -9.30
N ASN A 880 30.28 4.39 -9.28
CA ASN A 880 31.31 4.04 -8.28
C ASN A 880 31.56 5.17 -7.26
N ARG A 881 30.71 6.20 -7.25
CA ARG A 881 30.65 7.26 -6.22
C ARG A 881 29.37 7.07 -5.44
#